data_AF-A0A239EZJ0-F1
#
_entry.id   AF-A0A239EZJ0-F1
#
_cell.length_a   1.000
_cell.length_b   1.000
_cell.length_c   1.000
_cell.angle_alpha   90.00
_cell.angle_beta   90.00
_cell.angle_gamma   90.00
#
_symmetry.space_group_name_H-M   'P 1'
#
loop_
_entity.id
_entity.type
_entity.pdbx_description
1 polymer ?
#
loop_
_entity_poly.entity_id
_entity_poly.type
_entity_poly.pdbx_seq_one_letter_code
_entity_poly.pdbx_strand_id
1 'polypeptide(L)'
;MNQPTRLPIASELSASEALRLLDALETTPPADVQTQLLAELRELVLGVLKIAPEDFSPTRPLMDYGLDSIASTEIGTLFTARFGITVPPTVFFEFQDLTSFCGYLLSSHRAQLESRYALAPAAVPVPVATPAPVPPPRAAAQPQPAPLQHEAIAQASPAASGPLSIESLWQASALPSEPASSDEPAQALLDSQLATCRQATRLQLLRPDAPRLECATYGAGRPVLLLGGLVMQYDVMWRLQMQALGARHRLLMFHLPGCGAAELPARFSIDDLVADLVDLLDQLNIHEPIPVIGYSFGGVLAQAFALAHPERCAGLCISVSSPFSEGASDFPVLMRELQKSPRFMTLNRGWNMPALPAYQQVIGDFDLRPRLSSLKRPCRIICGSDDAYQPPAYSALIAAAVPHAELIEVAGAGHLLGFTHHEHYNQLLLEFLASLPTPEGPVEPPPPTRIFRPASTQTLETLADYVRQGEQGHCAILSAPAAQTAVLLNHLSQRGKREPGDYRAYFMTSLEEAFDAALRLARHHARNRTPDGAAGLLLIDASGYWARYFDPLQRGEHDALVPGVRVVASIAEALALLAGQGPRELAAVACVEAADASPQACDELIARLAGSGILSLLVEPCADPDWPLLALRESADLLVFGEGLGGFQAPLGAFLVHERVNNPWLMTPNESYVRHVMSNFGLPLRLAFDELMQRFAPGLPGDLLRQLRRIDGSSEATYQAHLRHGNSGYARIARMHGFAARFHEARGVRSRLRVDGQPSREIIDCFVNVGTCPRGLNPEDVIEQVGARHDPGHDYWQELSALLGERSGLPRALPASSNVTAVEAALTLGLLGARGERRKLLCFSGGLGFSMLSAASSRNETFDIFRQPFEPLHGHTVFIDPQAADAEAQLQAHLLSGEIALVWFETLQVDANAARPLPPALIALIERHREAGGYLVGVDETQTNLMTGRFLHSETQVTRPDIVALGSALCDSLLPMGVVLYRDDLEQRAGQRQPRRLADLRERGIVQLGAHIALNCLRALERDDALGQARAQGEYFKQGLLALQGEFPLIREVRGEGLLLTVQLDLAGTPAFVERSFGYLFWGHLLRDPQGGVAAAVCPIYNDCLRYLPPLNIDRAAIDLILANLRRALLRGIDGVLDECAEYNRTLGDTRTADFLAGLIPAKKKGATL
;
A
#
# COMPACT_ATOMS: atom_id res chain seq x y z
N MET A 1 47.41 11.27 18.52
CA MET A 1 48.36 12.27 19.05
C MET A 1 48.61 13.33 17.98
N ASN A 2 49.16 14.47 18.40
CA ASN A 2 49.56 15.65 17.61
C ASN A 2 48.41 16.60 17.18
N GLN A 3 48.81 17.85 16.93
CA GLN A 3 48.01 19.09 16.97
C GLN A 3 47.90 19.77 15.59
N PRO A 4 46.95 20.72 15.41
CA PRO A 4 46.73 21.43 14.15
C PRO A 4 47.66 22.64 13.94
N THR A 5 47.83 23.04 12.68
CA THR A 5 48.51 24.27 12.25
C THR A 5 47.55 25.46 12.13
N ARG A 6 48.02 26.66 12.51
CA ARG A 6 47.36 27.97 12.32
C ARG A 6 48.00 28.74 11.14
N LEU A 7 47.31 29.79 10.66
CA LEU A 7 47.81 31.11 10.20
C LEU A 7 46.63 31.88 9.53
N PRO A 8 46.67 33.23 9.33
CA PRO A 8 47.02 34.33 10.24
C PRO A 8 45.87 35.37 10.40
N ILE A 9 46.14 36.51 11.04
CA ILE A 9 45.20 37.64 11.25
C ILE A 9 45.56 38.84 10.33
N ALA A 10 44.59 39.71 10.05
CA ALA A 10 44.66 40.83 9.09
C ALA A 10 45.48 42.05 9.54
N SER A 11 45.90 42.85 8.55
CA SER A 11 46.43 44.22 8.68
C SER A 11 46.18 45.02 7.39
N GLU A 12 46.21 46.35 7.47
CA GLU A 12 46.11 47.33 6.37
C GLU A 12 44.73 47.55 5.71
N LEU A 13 43.94 48.44 6.32
CA LEU A 13 42.91 49.26 5.66
C LEU A 13 43.23 50.75 5.92
N SER A 14 42.83 51.65 5.03
CA SER A 14 43.26 53.06 5.08
C SER A 14 42.39 53.95 5.97
N ALA A 15 42.96 55.07 6.42
CA ALA A 15 42.23 56.06 7.21
C ALA A 15 41.03 56.70 6.48
N SER A 16 40.99 56.66 5.14
CA SER A 16 39.84 57.14 4.34
C SER A 16 38.65 56.17 4.35
N GLU A 17 38.90 54.90 4.64
CA GLU A 17 37.86 53.86 4.80
C GLU A 17 37.36 53.85 6.25
N ALA A 18 38.26 54.06 7.22
CA ALA A 18 37.90 54.21 8.63
C ALA A 18 36.90 55.37 8.87
N LEU A 19 37.10 56.55 8.25
CA LEU A 19 36.12 57.65 8.36
C LEU A 19 34.78 57.31 7.70
N ARG A 20 34.77 56.61 6.56
CA ARG A 20 33.52 56.20 5.88
C ARG A 20 32.74 55.12 6.64
N LEU A 21 33.40 54.35 7.51
CA LEU A 21 32.74 53.44 8.45
C LEU A 21 32.23 54.15 9.71
N LEU A 22 32.79 55.30 10.08
CA LEU A 22 32.31 56.12 11.21
C LEU A 22 31.09 56.96 10.82
N ASP A 23 31.06 57.58 9.64
CA ASP A 23 29.88 58.29 9.12
C ASP A 23 28.68 57.36 8.86
N ALA A 24 28.90 56.03 8.86
CA ALA A 24 27.85 55.01 8.71
C ALA A 24 27.24 54.53 10.05
N LEU A 25 27.70 55.04 11.20
CA LEU A 25 27.28 54.57 12.53
C LEU A 25 26.18 55.40 13.21
N GLU A 26 25.69 56.48 12.60
CA GLU A 26 24.56 57.26 13.12
C GLU A 26 23.28 57.11 12.30
N THR A 27 22.64 55.93 12.37
CA THR A 27 21.17 55.76 12.45
C THR A 27 20.79 54.27 12.52
N THR A 28 20.83 53.68 13.73
CA THR A 28 20.32 52.31 13.94
C THR A 28 18.79 52.29 13.78
N PRO A 29 18.21 51.54 12.81
CA PRO A 29 16.77 51.33 12.77
C PRO A 29 16.33 50.47 13.97
N PRO A 30 15.09 50.63 14.48
CA PRO A 30 14.59 49.78 15.55
C PRO A 30 14.56 48.32 15.07
N ALA A 31 15.12 47.41 15.88
CA ALA A 31 15.17 46.00 15.55
C ALA A 31 13.75 45.41 15.45
N ASP A 32 13.47 44.70 14.36
CA ASP A 32 12.18 44.05 14.16
C ASP A 32 11.85 43.07 15.30
N VAL A 33 10.54 42.89 15.54
CA VAL A 33 9.99 42.03 16.60
C VAL A 33 10.56 40.61 16.51
N GLN A 34 10.72 40.07 15.30
CA GLN A 34 11.32 38.75 15.09
C GLN A 34 12.78 38.67 15.56
N THR A 35 13.54 39.75 15.34
CA THR A 35 14.96 39.83 15.76
C THR A 35 15.10 39.88 17.28
N GLN A 36 14.25 40.68 17.95
CA GLN A 36 14.26 40.80 19.41
C GLN A 36 13.82 39.49 20.08
N LEU A 37 12.73 38.88 19.60
CA LEU A 37 12.22 37.61 20.11
C LEU A 37 13.24 36.47 19.91
N LEU A 38 13.86 36.37 18.73
CA LEU A 38 14.88 35.35 18.45
C LEU A 38 16.10 35.47 19.38
N ALA A 39 16.49 36.69 19.76
CA ALA A 39 17.59 36.91 20.70
C ALA A 39 17.24 36.45 22.14
N GLU A 40 16.06 36.80 22.65
CA GLU A 40 15.61 36.34 23.99
C GLU A 40 15.40 34.81 24.04
N LEU A 41 14.88 34.22 22.95
CA LEU A 41 14.76 32.77 22.80
C LEU A 41 16.12 32.08 22.81
N ARG A 42 17.13 32.65 22.15
CA ARG A 42 18.50 32.09 22.09
C ARG A 42 19.12 32.04 23.47
N GLU A 43 19.02 33.13 24.24
CA GLU A 43 19.52 33.19 25.62
C GLU A 43 18.89 32.09 26.48
N LEU A 44 17.57 31.93 26.40
CA LEU A 44 16.82 30.94 27.19
C LEU A 44 17.21 29.50 26.82
N VAL A 45 17.32 29.19 25.52
CA VAL A 45 17.69 27.86 25.03
C VAL A 45 19.15 27.51 25.36
N LEU A 46 20.10 28.43 25.13
CA LEU A 46 21.50 28.26 25.56
C LEU A 46 21.59 28.03 27.07
N GLY A 47 20.81 28.80 27.84
CA GLY A 47 20.76 28.73 29.30
C GLY A 47 20.29 27.38 29.84
N VAL A 48 19.38 26.68 29.15
CA VAL A 48 18.91 25.34 29.54
C VAL A 48 19.80 24.23 28.98
N LEU A 49 20.15 24.29 27.69
CA LEU A 49 20.91 23.22 27.00
C LEU A 49 22.43 23.27 27.29
N LYS A 50 22.92 24.31 27.97
CA LYS A 50 24.34 24.50 28.38
C LYS A 50 25.34 24.51 27.22
N ILE A 51 24.89 24.92 26.04
CA ILE A 51 25.68 25.02 24.81
C ILE A 51 26.53 26.30 24.87
N ALA A 52 27.76 26.26 24.34
CA ALA A 52 28.52 27.48 24.12
C ALA A 52 27.84 28.35 23.03
N PRO A 53 27.73 29.68 23.18
CA PRO A 53 27.09 30.55 22.20
C PRO A 53 27.62 30.41 20.77
N GLU A 54 28.90 30.08 20.62
CA GLU A 54 29.63 29.85 19.37
C GLU A 54 29.28 28.52 18.65
N ASP A 55 28.87 27.48 19.38
CA ASP A 55 28.49 26.19 18.80
C ASP A 55 27.02 26.17 18.31
N PHE A 56 26.24 27.19 18.65
CA PHE A 56 24.79 27.25 18.45
C PHE A 56 24.36 27.97 17.15
N SER A 57 23.63 27.25 16.30
CA SER A 57 22.90 27.81 15.15
C SER A 57 21.40 27.91 15.47
N PRO A 58 20.74 29.08 15.22
CA PRO A 58 19.30 29.24 15.42
C PRO A 58 18.44 28.52 14.35
N THR A 59 19.05 27.92 13.31
CA THR A 59 18.36 27.17 12.25
C THR A 59 18.64 25.66 12.30
N ARG A 60 19.40 25.19 13.29
CA ARG A 60 19.66 23.75 13.50
C ARG A 60 18.67 23.20 14.54
N PRO A 61 18.18 21.96 14.39
CA PRO A 61 17.35 21.30 15.40
C PRO A 61 17.95 21.35 16.80
N LEU A 62 17.17 21.83 17.76
CA LEU A 62 17.55 21.89 19.18
C LEU A 62 17.85 20.51 19.77
N MET A 63 17.32 19.45 19.18
CA MET A 63 17.52 18.05 19.60
C MET A 63 18.93 17.53 19.30
N ASP A 64 19.62 18.07 18.29
CA ASP A 64 21.04 17.83 18.06
C ASP A 64 21.91 18.39 19.20
N TYR A 65 21.41 19.45 19.86
CA TYR A 65 22.01 20.07 21.03
C TYR A 65 21.48 19.51 22.36
N GLY A 66 20.80 18.36 22.34
CA GLY A 66 20.27 17.74 23.56
C GLY A 66 18.96 18.37 24.08
N LEU A 67 18.12 18.91 23.21
CA LEU A 67 16.69 19.03 23.53
C LEU A 67 16.08 17.61 23.65
N ASP A 68 15.44 17.36 24.79
CA ASP A 68 14.71 16.16 25.15
C ASP A 68 13.40 16.56 25.86
N SER A 69 12.55 15.60 26.25
CA SER A 69 11.24 15.90 26.87
C SER A 69 11.33 16.57 28.25
N ILE A 70 12.50 16.51 28.90
CA ILE A 70 12.79 17.22 30.14
C ILE A 70 13.16 18.67 29.80
N ALA A 71 14.11 18.85 28.88
CA ALA A 71 14.57 20.13 28.37
C ALA A 71 13.42 20.99 27.82
N SER A 72 12.53 20.41 27.02
CA SER A 72 11.35 21.11 26.47
C SER A 72 10.36 21.54 27.55
N THR A 73 10.27 20.77 28.64
CA THR A 73 9.42 21.10 29.79
C THR A 73 10.04 22.22 30.63
N GLU A 74 11.35 22.19 30.84
CA GLU A 74 12.13 23.26 31.50
C GLU A 74 12.06 24.56 30.69
N ILE A 75 12.37 24.50 29.39
CA ILE A 75 12.29 25.62 28.43
C ILE A 75 10.87 26.18 28.39
N GLY A 76 9.84 25.33 28.26
CA GLY A 76 8.43 25.76 28.26
C GLY A 76 8.01 26.46 29.58
N THR A 77 8.52 25.99 30.72
CA THR A 77 8.26 26.60 32.03
C THR A 77 8.92 27.98 32.13
N LEU A 78 10.20 28.09 31.77
CA LEU A 78 10.94 29.36 31.77
C LEU A 78 10.39 30.34 30.73
N PHE A 79 9.95 29.84 29.57
CA PHE A 79 9.30 30.63 28.53
C PHE A 79 7.97 31.21 29.04
N THR A 80 7.12 30.37 29.64
CA THR A 80 5.85 30.83 30.25
C THR A 80 6.10 31.92 31.28
N ALA A 81 7.13 31.77 32.13
CA ALA A 81 7.51 32.77 33.13
C ALA A 81 8.09 34.06 32.54
N ARG A 82 8.80 34.00 31.40
CA ARG A 82 9.46 35.16 30.76
C ARG A 82 8.55 35.96 29.82
N PHE A 83 7.62 35.31 29.16
CA PHE A 83 6.76 35.90 28.11
C PHE A 83 5.28 35.98 28.48
N GLY A 84 4.81 35.27 29.52
CA GLY A 84 3.39 35.21 29.88
C GLY A 84 2.54 34.37 28.91
N ILE A 85 3.18 33.64 27.99
CA ILE A 85 2.56 32.80 26.97
C ILE A 85 2.84 31.35 27.34
N THR A 86 1.80 30.57 27.66
CA THR A 86 1.92 29.14 27.92
C THR A 86 1.97 28.38 26.61
N VAL A 87 3.06 27.63 26.39
CA VAL A 87 3.27 26.82 25.18
C VAL A 87 3.40 25.34 25.58
N PRO A 88 2.62 24.41 25.01
CA PRO A 88 2.79 22.98 25.25
C PRO A 88 4.21 22.50 24.89
N PRO A 89 4.85 21.63 25.69
CA PRO A 89 6.21 21.16 25.41
C PRO A 89 6.38 20.49 24.03
N THR A 90 5.30 19.95 23.46
CA THR A 90 5.24 19.38 22.10
C THR A 90 5.62 20.38 21.01
N VAL A 91 5.35 21.67 21.19
CA VAL A 91 5.61 22.72 20.20
C VAL A 91 7.12 22.93 19.99
N PHE A 92 7.96 22.69 21.00
CA PHE A 92 9.43 22.71 20.85
C PHE A 92 9.97 21.51 20.06
N PHE A 93 9.17 20.47 19.87
CA PHE A 93 9.47 19.37 18.95
C PHE A 93 8.91 19.67 17.56
N GLU A 94 7.69 20.20 17.46
CA GLU A 94 7.06 20.59 16.19
C GLU A 94 7.90 21.64 15.44
N PHE A 95 8.30 22.70 16.13
CA PHE A 95 9.15 23.78 15.61
C PHE A 95 10.57 23.61 16.17
N GLN A 96 11.30 22.68 15.56
CA GLN A 96 12.54 22.13 16.10
C GLN A 96 13.70 23.12 16.25
N ASP A 97 13.70 24.23 15.52
CA ASP A 97 14.77 25.22 15.53
C ASP A 97 14.24 26.57 16.03
N LEU A 98 15.17 27.42 16.47
CA LEU A 98 14.81 28.68 17.12
C LEU A 98 14.09 29.66 16.18
N THR A 99 14.36 29.56 14.88
CA THR A 99 13.79 30.43 13.84
C THR A 99 12.38 29.99 13.48
N SER A 100 12.13 28.68 13.30
CA SER A 100 10.77 28.16 13.11
C SER A 100 9.90 28.34 14.36
N PHE A 101 10.44 28.17 15.57
CA PHE A 101 9.70 28.43 16.81
C PHE A 101 9.37 29.92 16.99
N CYS A 102 10.28 30.83 16.64
CA CYS A 102 10.00 32.26 16.56
C CYS A 102 8.88 32.57 15.54
N GLY A 103 8.88 31.89 14.39
CA GLY A 103 7.83 31.97 13.37
C GLY A 103 6.44 31.55 13.87
N TYR A 104 6.35 30.41 14.57
CA TYR A 104 5.12 29.94 15.23
C TYR A 104 4.58 30.97 16.24
N LEU A 105 5.46 31.51 17.10
CA LEU A 105 5.06 32.52 18.08
C LEU A 105 4.49 33.79 17.39
N LEU A 106 5.09 34.23 16.29
CA LEU A 106 4.65 35.41 15.52
C LEU A 106 3.40 35.18 14.65
N SER A 107 2.95 33.94 14.47
CA SER A 107 1.64 33.63 13.88
C SER A 107 0.58 33.43 14.96
N SER A 108 0.82 32.55 15.94
CA SER A 108 -0.17 32.15 16.95
C SER A 108 -0.36 33.15 18.10
N HIS A 109 0.68 33.90 18.46
CA HIS A 109 0.68 34.83 19.61
C HIS A 109 0.97 36.29 19.23
N ARG A 110 0.82 36.62 17.94
CA ARG A 110 1.14 37.92 17.32
C ARG A 110 0.83 39.13 18.20
N ALA A 111 -0.43 39.33 18.60
CA ALA A 111 -0.85 40.53 19.33
C ALA A 111 -0.19 40.67 20.71
N GLN A 112 0.15 39.57 21.37
CA GLN A 112 0.83 39.56 22.67
C GLN A 112 2.30 39.96 22.53
N LEU A 113 2.94 39.55 21.43
CA LEU A 113 4.34 39.85 21.12
C LEU A 113 4.51 41.24 20.53
N GLU A 114 3.67 41.65 19.58
CA GLU A 114 3.64 43.02 19.05
C GLU A 114 3.40 44.02 20.20
N SER A 115 2.49 43.72 21.14
CA SER A 115 2.29 44.56 22.34
C SER A 115 3.46 44.54 23.34
N ARG A 116 4.38 43.57 23.28
CA ARG A 116 5.58 43.50 24.13
C ARG A 116 6.74 44.33 23.56
N TYR A 117 6.84 44.43 22.23
CA TYR A 117 8.00 45.00 21.54
C TYR A 117 7.73 46.31 20.78
N ALA A 118 6.49 46.83 20.79
CA ALA A 118 6.13 48.05 20.05
C ALA A 118 6.71 49.36 20.63
N LEU A 119 7.26 50.18 19.73
CA LEU A 119 7.41 51.63 19.88
C LEU A 119 6.32 52.37 19.07
N ALA A 120 6.10 53.65 19.35
CA ALA A 120 4.94 54.40 18.88
C ALA A 120 4.85 54.57 17.33
N PRO A 121 3.64 54.59 16.74
CA PRO A 121 3.43 54.50 15.29
C PRO A 121 3.53 55.84 14.54
N ALA A 122 3.78 55.77 13.23
CA ALA A 122 3.78 56.92 12.31
C ALA A 122 2.94 56.66 11.02
N ALA A 123 2.00 57.57 10.78
CA ALA A 123 1.19 57.91 9.57
C ALA A 123 1.06 56.96 8.35
N VAL A 124 -0.17 56.91 7.81
CA VAL A 124 -0.59 56.26 6.55
C VAL A 124 -1.12 57.28 5.53
N PRO A 125 -0.90 57.10 4.21
CA PRO A 125 -1.75 57.70 3.18
C PRO A 125 -2.20 56.75 2.04
N VAL A 126 -3.46 56.28 2.14
CA VAL A 126 -4.58 56.22 1.16
C VAL A 126 -4.30 56.09 -0.39
N PRO A 127 -5.07 55.27 -1.15
CA PRO A 127 -4.82 54.92 -2.57
C PRO A 127 -5.67 55.66 -3.65
N VAL A 128 -5.49 55.29 -4.94
CA VAL A 128 -6.24 55.79 -6.13
C VAL A 128 -6.63 54.60 -7.07
N ALA A 129 -7.64 54.75 -7.94
CA ALA A 129 -8.37 53.66 -8.62
C ALA A 129 -8.32 53.65 -10.19
N THR A 130 -8.98 52.64 -10.78
CA THR A 130 -9.02 52.21 -12.21
C THR A 130 -9.95 52.99 -13.16
N PRO A 131 -9.81 52.81 -14.49
CA PRO A 131 -10.96 52.48 -15.36
C PRO A 131 -10.68 51.54 -16.57
N ALA A 132 -11.74 51.13 -17.29
CA ALA A 132 -11.81 50.39 -18.58
C ALA A 132 -13.20 50.69 -19.25
N PRO A 133 -13.71 50.07 -20.36
CA PRO A 133 -13.17 49.23 -21.47
C PRO A 133 -13.64 49.74 -22.89
N VAL A 134 -13.66 48.92 -23.99
CA VAL A 134 -14.70 48.80 -25.09
C VAL A 134 -14.18 48.16 -26.44
N PRO A 135 -15.00 47.44 -27.27
CA PRO A 135 -14.64 46.76 -28.55
C PRO A 135 -15.51 47.20 -29.80
N PRO A 136 -15.95 46.35 -30.78
CA PRO A 136 -15.30 45.67 -31.94
C PRO A 136 -15.91 46.06 -33.34
N PRO A 137 -15.63 45.34 -34.47
CA PRO A 137 -16.72 44.87 -35.38
C PRO A 137 -16.52 43.48 -36.10
N ARG A 138 -17.44 43.09 -37.03
CA ARG A 138 -17.63 41.78 -37.74
C ARG A 138 -17.56 41.93 -39.31
N ALA A 139 -17.90 41.02 -40.26
CA ALA A 139 -18.65 39.73 -40.32
C ALA A 139 -18.48 38.95 -41.68
N ALA A 140 -18.98 37.68 -41.74
CA ALA A 140 -19.46 36.90 -42.93
C ALA A 140 -18.41 36.33 -43.96
N ALA A 141 -18.67 35.38 -44.89
CA ALA A 141 -19.87 34.63 -45.35
C ALA A 141 -19.53 33.23 -46.01
N GLN A 142 -20.49 32.57 -46.70
CA GLN A 142 -20.45 31.27 -47.45
C GLN A 142 -21.47 31.31 -48.64
N PRO A 143 -21.85 30.26 -49.44
CA PRO A 143 -21.44 28.82 -49.58
C PRO A 143 -21.34 28.24 -51.06
N GLN A 144 -21.05 26.91 -51.21
CA GLN A 144 -21.56 25.89 -52.21
C GLN A 144 -21.64 26.15 -53.76
N PRO A 145 -21.93 25.14 -54.66
CA PRO A 145 -21.55 23.69 -54.74
C PRO A 145 -21.28 23.12 -56.19
N ALA A 146 -21.03 21.79 -56.30
CA ALA A 146 -21.32 20.86 -57.45
C ALA A 146 -20.46 20.93 -58.76
N PRO A 147 -20.50 19.93 -59.70
CA PRO A 147 -21.29 18.68 -59.76
C PRO A 147 -20.50 17.36 -60.05
N LEU A 148 -21.22 16.23 -60.19
CA LEU A 148 -20.75 14.87 -60.57
C LEU A 148 -20.86 14.58 -62.09
N GLN A 149 -20.17 13.54 -62.57
CA GLN A 149 -20.48 12.81 -63.83
C GLN A 149 -20.33 11.29 -63.67
N HIS A 150 -21.06 10.50 -64.48
CA HIS A 150 -21.05 9.03 -64.53
C HIS A 150 -20.48 8.54 -65.87
N GLU A 151 -19.84 7.36 -65.89
CA GLU A 151 -19.72 6.35 -66.97
C GLU A 151 -18.82 5.20 -66.44
N ALA A 152 -18.82 3.94 -66.90
CA ALA A 152 -19.85 3.07 -67.48
C ALA A 152 -19.43 1.58 -67.30
N ILE A 153 -20.36 0.63 -67.30
CA ILE A 153 -20.06 -0.80 -67.05
C ILE A 153 -19.59 -1.52 -68.34
N ALA A 154 -18.52 -2.32 -68.24
CA ALA A 154 -18.04 -3.23 -69.29
C ALA A 154 -18.08 -4.71 -68.83
N GLN A 155 -18.12 -5.64 -69.78
CA GLN A 155 -18.57 -7.03 -69.56
C GLN A 155 -17.43 -8.04 -69.33
N ALA A 156 -17.74 -9.14 -68.63
CA ALA A 156 -16.83 -10.25 -68.34
C ALA A 156 -16.70 -11.27 -69.50
N SER A 157 -15.64 -12.07 -69.48
CA SER A 157 -15.43 -13.24 -70.36
C SER A 157 -14.44 -14.24 -69.74
N PRO A 158 -14.44 -15.53 -70.16
CA PRO A 158 -14.33 -16.65 -69.22
C PRO A 158 -12.92 -17.15 -68.88
N ALA A 159 -12.85 -17.94 -67.81
CA ALA A 159 -11.65 -18.45 -67.17
C ALA A 159 -10.84 -19.49 -67.98
N ALA A 160 -9.57 -19.65 -67.59
CA ALA A 160 -8.66 -20.69 -68.09
C ALA A 160 -8.14 -21.55 -66.91
N SER A 161 -8.12 -22.87 -67.09
CA SER A 161 -7.82 -23.84 -66.02
C SER A 161 -6.38 -24.35 -66.04
N GLY A 162 -5.63 -24.12 -64.96
CA GLY A 162 -4.30 -24.69 -64.73
C GLY A 162 -3.83 -24.48 -63.28
N PRO A 163 -2.86 -25.27 -62.78
CA PRO A 163 -2.37 -25.12 -61.41
C PRO A 163 -1.53 -23.85 -61.25
N LEU A 164 -1.96 -22.95 -60.37
CA LEU A 164 -1.36 -21.64 -60.15
C LEU A 164 -0.18 -21.75 -59.14
N SER A 165 1.00 -21.27 -59.52
CA SER A 165 2.10 -20.98 -58.58
C SER A 165 2.12 -19.51 -58.17
N ILE A 166 2.72 -19.19 -57.02
CA ILE A 166 2.76 -17.80 -56.54
C ILE A 166 3.57 -16.89 -57.48
N GLU A 167 4.70 -17.36 -58.03
CA GLU A 167 5.45 -16.63 -59.06
C GLU A 167 4.65 -16.46 -60.35
N SER A 168 3.86 -17.46 -60.76
CA SER A 168 3.04 -17.35 -61.98
C SER A 168 1.97 -16.27 -61.84
N LEU A 169 1.35 -16.13 -60.66
CA LEU A 169 0.38 -15.08 -60.37
C LEU A 169 1.03 -13.71 -60.20
N TRP A 170 2.27 -13.64 -59.70
CA TRP A 170 3.02 -12.38 -59.62
C TRP A 170 3.56 -11.91 -60.98
N GLN A 171 3.81 -12.83 -61.92
CA GLN A 171 4.32 -12.50 -63.26
C GLN A 171 3.21 -12.31 -64.31
N ALA A 172 2.05 -12.96 -64.19
CA ALA A 172 0.99 -12.91 -65.19
C ALA A 172 0.29 -11.53 -65.33
N SER A 173 0.38 -10.67 -64.32
CA SER A 173 -0.25 -9.34 -64.29
C SER A 173 0.74 -8.22 -63.95
N ALA A 174 1.83 -8.15 -64.72
CA ALA A 174 2.62 -6.93 -64.85
C ALA A 174 1.80 -5.82 -65.56
N LEU A 175 0.86 -5.22 -64.84
CA LEU A 175 0.15 -4.03 -65.27
C LEU A 175 1.14 -2.88 -65.57
N PRO A 176 0.79 -1.95 -66.48
CA PRO A 176 1.50 -0.67 -66.58
C PRO A 176 1.59 -0.03 -65.20
N SER A 177 2.74 0.56 -64.88
CA SER A 177 2.99 1.18 -63.58
C SER A 177 2.20 2.49 -63.43
N GLU A 178 0.93 2.38 -63.08
CA GLU A 178 0.20 3.49 -62.45
C GLU A 178 0.92 3.85 -61.13
N PRO A 179 0.91 5.13 -60.73
CA PRO A 179 1.46 5.52 -59.44
C PRO A 179 0.68 4.81 -58.32
N ALA A 180 1.39 4.34 -57.29
CA ALA A 180 0.74 3.82 -56.09
C ALA A 180 -0.23 4.89 -55.54
N SER A 181 -1.42 4.46 -55.08
CA SER A 181 -2.41 5.39 -54.54
C SER A 181 -1.83 6.17 -53.35
N SER A 182 -2.39 7.35 -53.09
CA SER A 182 -1.97 8.23 -51.99
C SER A 182 -2.08 7.58 -50.60
N ASP A 183 -2.83 6.48 -50.53
CA ASP A 183 -3.42 5.92 -49.31
C ASP A 183 -2.74 4.59 -48.92
N GLU A 184 -1.54 4.31 -49.43
CA GLU A 184 -0.69 3.25 -48.87
C GLU A 184 -0.02 3.69 -47.55
N PRO A 185 -0.16 2.92 -46.44
CA PRO A 185 0.50 3.22 -45.18
C PRO A 185 2.03 3.26 -45.34
N ALA A 186 2.67 4.27 -44.74
CA ALA A 186 4.11 4.51 -44.89
C ALA A 186 4.96 3.37 -44.33
N GLN A 187 6.11 3.07 -44.96
CA GLN A 187 6.98 1.96 -44.56
C GLN A 187 7.39 2.03 -43.07
N ALA A 188 7.74 3.23 -42.57
CA ALA A 188 8.09 3.43 -41.16
C ALA A 188 6.94 3.08 -40.19
N LEU A 189 5.68 3.26 -40.58
CA LEU A 189 4.52 2.82 -39.80
C LEU A 189 4.38 1.29 -39.84
N LEU A 190 4.58 0.67 -41.01
CA LEU A 190 4.55 -0.80 -41.16
C LEU A 190 5.68 -1.51 -40.41
N ASP A 191 6.83 -0.87 -40.28
CA ASP A 191 7.98 -1.35 -39.50
C ASP A 191 7.75 -1.14 -37.99
N SER A 192 7.20 0.01 -37.59
CA SER A 192 6.80 0.29 -36.21
C SER A 192 5.74 -0.70 -35.73
N GLN A 193 4.68 -0.94 -36.51
CA GLN A 193 3.64 -1.89 -36.14
C GLN A 193 4.09 -3.35 -36.22
N LEU A 194 5.15 -3.69 -36.97
CA LEU A 194 5.77 -5.01 -36.88
C LEU A 194 6.44 -5.24 -35.52
N ALA A 195 6.94 -4.19 -34.85
CA ALA A 195 7.40 -4.30 -33.47
C ALA A 195 6.22 -4.59 -32.51
N THR A 196 5.07 -3.92 -32.70
CA THR A 196 3.82 -4.24 -32.00
C THR A 196 3.39 -5.68 -32.22
N CYS A 197 3.43 -6.18 -33.47
CA CYS A 197 3.06 -7.56 -33.79
C CYS A 197 3.92 -8.57 -33.02
N ARG A 198 5.23 -8.32 -32.91
CA ARG A 198 6.18 -9.18 -32.19
C ARG A 198 5.96 -9.26 -30.68
N GLN A 199 5.14 -8.37 -30.10
CA GLN A 199 4.72 -8.44 -28.70
C GLN A 199 3.55 -9.42 -28.48
N ALA A 200 2.89 -9.92 -29.54
CA ALA A 200 1.80 -10.87 -29.39
C ALA A 200 2.30 -12.25 -28.94
N THR A 201 1.72 -12.76 -27.85
CA THR A 201 1.98 -14.12 -27.38
C THR A 201 1.28 -15.10 -28.30
N ARG A 202 2.02 -16.02 -28.93
CA ARG A 202 1.44 -17.11 -29.72
C ARG A 202 1.09 -18.29 -28.82
N LEU A 203 -0.17 -18.69 -28.86
CA LEU A 203 -0.74 -19.82 -28.15
C LEU A 203 -0.91 -20.95 -29.15
N GLN A 204 -0.31 -22.11 -28.88
CA GLN A 204 -0.46 -23.32 -29.70
C GLN A 204 -1.20 -24.37 -28.89
N LEU A 205 -2.37 -24.78 -29.39
CA LEU A 205 -3.22 -25.77 -28.72
C LEU A 205 -2.93 -27.15 -29.33
N LEU A 206 -2.29 -27.99 -28.53
CA LEU A 206 -1.96 -29.38 -28.88
C LEU A 206 -3.18 -30.27 -28.58
N ARG A 207 -3.86 -30.72 -29.64
CA ARG A 207 -5.03 -31.60 -29.55
C ARG A 207 -4.58 -33.03 -29.89
N PRO A 208 -4.69 -34.03 -29.00
CA PRO A 208 -4.12 -35.36 -29.24
C PRO A 208 -4.67 -36.09 -30.47
N ASP A 209 -5.98 -35.93 -30.73
CA ASP A 209 -6.71 -36.62 -31.79
C ASP A 209 -7.26 -35.66 -32.87
N ALA A 210 -6.80 -34.41 -32.91
CA ALA A 210 -7.29 -33.37 -33.83
C ALA A 210 -6.16 -32.44 -34.33
N PRO A 211 -6.34 -31.75 -35.47
CA PRO A 211 -5.32 -30.86 -36.04
C PRO A 211 -4.91 -29.75 -35.08
N ARG A 212 -3.61 -29.41 -34.99
CA ARG A 212 -3.13 -28.33 -34.10
C ARG A 212 -3.71 -26.96 -34.45
N LEU A 213 -4.16 -26.21 -33.45
CA LEU A 213 -4.57 -24.80 -33.61
C LEU A 213 -3.45 -23.84 -33.16
N GLU A 214 -3.40 -22.65 -33.76
CA GLU A 214 -2.60 -21.52 -33.29
C GLU A 214 -3.47 -20.25 -33.20
N CYS A 215 -3.26 -19.45 -32.16
CA CYS A 215 -3.87 -18.14 -32.00
C CYS A 215 -2.81 -17.16 -31.45
N ALA A 216 -2.73 -15.95 -32.00
CA ALA A 216 -1.96 -14.88 -31.38
C ALA A 216 -2.86 -14.08 -30.42
N THR A 217 -2.37 -13.76 -29.22
CA THR A 217 -3.05 -12.89 -28.26
C THR A 217 -2.25 -11.60 -28.04
N TYR A 218 -2.91 -10.44 -28.10
CA TYR A 218 -2.30 -9.12 -27.88
C TYR A 218 -3.27 -8.20 -27.15
N GLY A 219 -2.74 -7.26 -26.35
CA GLY A 219 -3.56 -6.39 -25.51
C GLY A 219 -4.20 -7.10 -24.31
N ALA A 220 -4.96 -6.36 -23.52
CA ALA A 220 -5.61 -6.82 -22.29
C ALA A 220 -7.03 -6.25 -22.16
N GLY A 221 -7.84 -6.82 -21.27
CA GLY A 221 -9.26 -6.46 -21.14
C GLY A 221 -10.19 -7.40 -21.93
N ARG A 222 -11.37 -6.92 -22.31
CA ARG A 222 -12.43 -7.77 -22.89
C ARG A 222 -11.90 -8.56 -24.12
N PRO A 223 -12.07 -9.89 -24.18
CA PRO A 223 -11.65 -10.68 -25.33
C PRO A 223 -12.45 -10.31 -26.58
N VAL A 224 -11.77 -10.18 -27.72
CA VAL A 224 -12.34 -9.89 -29.04
C VAL A 224 -11.75 -10.86 -30.06
N LEU A 225 -12.59 -11.62 -30.75
CA LEU A 225 -12.16 -12.61 -31.75
C LEU A 225 -11.97 -11.95 -33.12
N LEU A 226 -10.75 -12.02 -33.65
CA LEU A 226 -10.34 -11.44 -34.93
C LEU A 226 -10.10 -12.55 -35.96
N LEU A 227 -10.99 -12.65 -36.95
CA LEU A 227 -10.97 -13.68 -38.00
C LEU A 227 -10.50 -13.07 -39.33
N GLY A 228 -9.30 -13.44 -39.75
CA GLY A 228 -8.61 -12.81 -40.87
C GLY A 228 -9.04 -13.26 -42.27
N GLY A 229 -8.49 -12.59 -43.27
CA GLY A 229 -8.59 -12.97 -44.68
C GLY A 229 -7.99 -14.35 -44.97
N LEU A 230 -8.39 -14.92 -46.10
CA LEU A 230 -8.14 -16.33 -46.45
C LEU A 230 -6.65 -16.71 -46.32
N VAL A 231 -6.34 -17.64 -45.41
CA VAL A 231 -4.99 -18.15 -45.07
C VAL A 231 -3.88 -17.10 -44.84
N MET A 232 -4.24 -15.90 -44.37
CA MET A 232 -3.28 -14.84 -44.00
C MET A 232 -2.78 -14.99 -42.55
N GLN A 233 -1.54 -14.53 -42.29
CA GLN A 233 -0.98 -14.48 -40.93
C GLN A 233 -1.48 -13.24 -40.16
N TYR A 234 -1.61 -13.33 -38.84
CA TYR A 234 -2.16 -12.23 -38.03
C TYR A 234 -1.36 -10.93 -38.16
N ASP A 235 -0.03 -11.03 -38.27
CA ASP A 235 0.87 -9.88 -38.38
C ASP A 235 0.88 -9.26 -39.78
N VAL A 236 0.18 -9.84 -40.75
CA VAL A 236 -0.11 -9.21 -42.05
C VAL A 236 -1.52 -8.62 -42.04
N MET A 237 -2.51 -9.38 -41.57
CA MET A 237 -3.92 -8.99 -41.57
C MET A 237 -4.25 -7.86 -40.59
N TRP A 238 -3.76 -7.94 -39.35
CA TRP A 238 -4.19 -7.08 -38.24
C TRP A 238 -3.15 -6.04 -37.82
N ARG A 239 -2.03 -5.94 -38.53
CA ARG A 239 -0.86 -5.11 -38.18
C ARG A 239 -1.23 -3.68 -37.77
N LEU A 240 -2.09 -3.03 -38.54
CA LEU A 240 -2.46 -1.63 -38.35
C LEU A 240 -3.59 -1.45 -37.31
N GLN A 241 -4.27 -2.54 -36.94
CA GLN A 241 -5.37 -2.58 -35.97
C GLN A 241 -4.87 -2.92 -34.56
N MET A 242 -3.82 -3.75 -34.45
CA MET A 242 -3.38 -4.35 -33.18
C MET A 242 -3.14 -3.33 -32.06
N GLN A 243 -2.38 -2.27 -32.31
CA GLN A 243 -2.11 -1.25 -31.28
C GLN A 243 -3.39 -0.51 -30.84
N ALA A 244 -4.24 -0.14 -31.80
CA ALA A 244 -5.44 0.67 -31.54
C ALA A 244 -6.53 -0.12 -30.78
N LEU A 245 -6.79 -1.36 -31.18
CA LEU A 245 -7.78 -2.22 -30.52
C LEU A 245 -7.22 -2.80 -29.21
N GLY A 246 -5.95 -3.22 -29.21
CA GLY A 246 -5.26 -3.87 -28.10
C GLY A 246 -5.04 -2.98 -26.87
N ALA A 247 -5.12 -1.66 -27.04
CA ALA A 247 -5.06 -0.69 -25.94
C ALA A 247 -6.23 -0.80 -24.95
N ARG A 248 -7.33 -1.51 -25.29
CA ARG A 248 -8.50 -1.71 -24.42
C ARG A 248 -9.13 -3.11 -24.47
N HIS A 249 -8.64 -3.98 -25.35
CA HIS A 249 -9.20 -5.32 -25.60
C HIS A 249 -8.10 -6.37 -25.70
N ARG A 250 -8.40 -7.59 -25.26
CA ARG A 250 -7.54 -8.75 -25.53
C ARG A 250 -7.92 -9.31 -26.91
N LEU A 251 -7.09 -9.04 -27.90
CA LEU A 251 -7.29 -9.48 -29.28
C LEU A 251 -6.92 -10.95 -29.41
N LEU A 252 -7.87 -11.79 -29.83
CA LEU A 252 -7.67 -13.20 -30.13
C LEU A 252 -7.64 -13.38 -31.65
N MET A 253 -6.44 -13.41 -32.22
CA MET A 253 -6.21 -13.49 -33.67
C MET A 253 -5.99 -14.94 -34.07
N PHE A 254 -7.05 -15.58 -34.56
CA PHE A 254 -7.04 -16.99 -34.96
C PHE A 254 -6.24 -17.20 -36.25
N HIS A 255 -5.32 -18.17 -36.25
CA HIS A 255 -4.72 -18.67 -37.47
C HIS A 255 -5.59 -19.78 -38.05
N LEU A 256 -6.16 -19.51 -39.23
CA LEU A 256 -6.85 -20.50 -40.05
C LEU A 256 -5.92 -21.71 -40.31
N PRO A 257 -6.45 -22.95 -40.34
CA PRO A 257 -5.66 -24.16 -40.63
C PRO A 257 -4.66 -24.01 -41.79
N GLY A 258 -3.39 -24.33 -41.50
CA GLY A 258 -2.25 -24.07 -42.39
C GLY A 258 -1.52 -22.73 -42.17
N CYS A 259 -2.01 -21.81 -41.34
CA CYS A 259 -1.32 -20.54 -41.07
C CYS A 259 -0.38 -20.64 -39.86
N GLY A 260 0.84 -20.11 -39.98
CA GLY A 260 1.83 -20.13 -38.91
C GLY A 260 2.20 -21.56 -38.52
N ALA A 261 1.81 -22.00 -37.33
CA ALA A 261 1.94 -23.37 -36.84
C ALA A 261 0.61 -24.14 -36.74
N ALA A 262 -0.52 -23.57 -37.19
CA ALA A 262 -1.78 -24.28 -37.29
C ALA A 262 -1.68 -25.35 -38.40
N GLU A 263 -2.10 -26.57 -38.08
CA GLU A 263 -2.02 -27.72 -38.98
C GLU A 263 -3.09 -27.65 -40.07
N LEU A 264 -2.81 -28.20 -41.26
CA LEU A 264 -3.77 -28.24 -42.36
C LEU A 264 -4.42 -29.64 -42.46
N PRO A 265 -5.72 -29.79 -42.16
CA PRO A 265 -6.42 -31.06 -42.28
C PRO A 265 -6.49 -31.52 -43.74
N ALA A 266 -6.49 -32.84 -43.97
CA ALA A 266 -6.66 -33.39 -45.32
C ALA A 266 -8.01 -33.04 -45.96
N ARG A 267 -9.04 -32.82 -45.14
CA ARG A 267 -10.36 -32.24 -45.48
C ARG A 267 -10.94 -31.57 -44.24
N PHE A 268 -11.71 -30.50 -44.44
CA PHE A 268 -12.48 -29.80 -43.41
C PHE A 268 -13.59 -28.98 -44.11
N SER A 269 -14.45 -28.33 -43.34
CA SER A 269 -15.61 -27.54 -43.76
C SER A 269 -15.72 -26.25 -42.95
N ILE A 270 -16.72 -25.40 -43.26
CA ILE A 270 -17.00 -24.19 -42.45
C ILE A 270 -17.47 -24.59 -41.05
N ASP A 271 -18.25 -25.66 -40.90
CA ASP A 271 -18.72 -26.13 -39.59
C ASP A 271 -17.55 -26.68 -38.74
N ASP A 272 -16.56 -27.33 -39.35
CA ASP A 272 -15.33 -27.74 -38.66
C ASP A 272 -14.51 -26.52 -38.17
N LEU A 273 -14.41 -25.46 -38.99
CA LEU A 273 -13.75 -24.21 -38.57
C LEU A 273 -14.52 -23.50 -37.44
N VAL A 274 -15.85 -23.60 -37.41
CA VAL A 274 -16.66 -23.08 -36.30
C VAL A 274 -16.43 -23.91 -35.03
N ALA A 275 -16.32 -25.23 -35.13
CA ALA A 275 -15.96 -26.10 -34.01
C ALA A 275 -14.55 -25.80 -33.48
N ASP A 276 -13.57 -25.59 -34.35
CA ASP A 276 -12.20 -25.16 -33.99
C ASP A 276 -12.19 -23.81 -33.24
N LEU A 277 -13.08 -22.87 -33.60
CA LEU A 277 -13.23 -21.61 -32.86
C LEU A 277 -13.86 -21.80 -31.47
N VAL A 278 -14.84 -22.70 -31.32
CA VAL A 278 -15.43 -23.01 -30.02
C VAL A 278 -14.42 -23.70 -29.11
N ASP A 279 -13.69 -24.69 -29.63
CA ASP A 279 -12.63 -25.42 -28.92
C ASP A 279 -11.48 -24.49 -28.50
N LEU A 280 -11.06 -23.56 -29.38
CA LEU A 280 -10.13 -22.49 -29.03
C LEU A 280 -10.65 -21.65 -27.84
N LEU A 281 -11.90 -21.20 -27.87
CA LEU A 281 -12.45 -20.36 -26.80
C LEU A 281 -12.62 -21.14 -25.49
N ASP A 282 -13.04 -22.41 -25.55
CA ASP A 282 -13.20 -23.27 -24.37
C ASP A 282 -11.84 -23.63 -23.75
N GLN A 283 -10.80 -23.92 -24.54
CA GLN A 283 -9.43 -24.11 -24.03
C GLN A 283 -8.81 -22.81 -23.48
N LEU A 284 -9.28 -21.63 -23.92
CA LEU A 284 -8.93 -20.34 -23.32
C LEU A 284 -9.79 -19.99 -22.09
N ASN A 285 -10.77 -20.82 -21.72
CA ASN A 285 -11.74 -20.62 -20.63
C ASN A 285 -12.67 -19.40 -20.84
N ILE A 286 -12.98 -19.06 -22.10
CA ILE A 286 -13.79 -17.91 -22.51
C ILE A 286 -15.17 -18.41 -22.96
N HIS A 287 -16.09 -18.56 -22.00
CA HIS A 287 -17.43 -19.11 -22.25
C HIS A 287 -18.52 -18.04 -22.43
N GLU A 288 -18.21 -16.77 -22.14
CA GLU A 288 -19.12 -15.63 -22.27
C GLU A 288 -19.30 -15.17 -23.73
N PRO A 289 -20.32 -14.32 -24.03
CA PRO A 289 -20.49 -13.76 -25.35
C PRO A 289 -19.41 -12.70 -25.66
N ILE A 290 -18.62 -12.94 -26.71
CA ILE A 290 -17.53 -12.04 -27.14
C ILE A 290 -17.85 -11.31 -28.45
N PRO A 291 -17.28 -10.11 -28.70
CA PRO A 291 -17.32 -9.47 -30.01
C PRO A 291 -16.51 -10.28 -31.02
N VAL A 292 -17.05 -10.44 -32.23
CA VAL A 292 -16.38 -11.13 -33.35
C VAL A 292 -16.22 -10.16 -34.51
N ILE A 293 -15.01 -10.05 -35.07
CA ILE A 293 -14.68 -9.18 -36.21
C ILE A 293 -14.08 -10.05 -37.30
N GLY A 294 -14.76 -10.17 -38.44
CA GLY A 294 -14.34 -11.00 -39.57
C GLY A 294 -14.06 -10.20 -40.84
N TYR A 295 -12.91 -10.45 -41.47
CA TYR A 295 -12.46 -9.77 -42.69
C TYR A 295 -12.40 -10.75 -43.87
N SER A 296 -12.98 -10.41 -45.03
CA SER A 296 -13.00 -11.27 -46.23
C SER A 296 -13.57 -12.66 -45.90
N PHE A 297 -12.86 -13.76 -46.16
CA PHE A 297 -13.29 -15.11 -45.74
C PHE A 297 -13.54 -15.23 -44.22
N GLY A 298 -12.78 -14.50 -43.39
CA GLY A 298 -13.05 -14.43 -41.95
C GLY A 298 -14.44 -13.84 -41.62
N GLY A 299 -15.01 -13.00 -42.50
CA GLY A 299 -16.38 -12.50 -42.42
C GLY A 299 -17.43 -13.59 -42.67
N VAL A 300 -17.15 -14.56 -43.54
CA VAL A 300 -17.99 -15.76 -43.74
C VAL A 300 -17.96 -16.62 -42.47
N LEU A 301 -16.77 -16.89 -41.94
CA LEU A 301 -16.60 -17.68 -40.73
C LEU A 301 -17.24 -17.01 -39.50
N ALA A 302 -17.15 -15.68 -39.40
CA ALA A 302 -17.79 -14.91 -38.34
C ALA A 302 -19.34 -14.97 -38.41
N GLN A 303 -19.92 -14.91 -39.61
CA GLN A 303 -21.35 -15.15 -39.82
C GLN A 303 -21.75 -16.58 -39.43
N ALA A 304 -20.98 -17.58 -39.85
CA ALA A 304 -21.24 -18.99 -39.53
C ALA A 304 -21.16 -19.26 -38.03
N PHE A 305 -20.14 -18.74 -37.34
CA PHE A 305 -19.99 -18.82 -35.89
C PHE A 305 -21.17 -18.18 -35.16
N ALA A 306 -21.58 -16.96 -35.55
CA ALA A 306 -22.73 -16.29 -34.92
C ALA A 306 -24.08 -16.96 -35.25
N LEU A 307 -24.19 -17.71 -36.34
CA LEU A 307 -25.36 -18.50 -36.74
C LEU A 307 -25.45 -19.88 -36.06
N ALA A 308 -24.32 -20.45 -35.63
CA ALA A 308 -24.24 -21.71 -34.91
C ALA A 308 -24.25 -21.51 -33.38
N HIS A 309 -23.51 -20.50 -32.92
CA HIS A 309 -23.28 -20.16 -31.51
C HIS A 309 -23.69 -18.71 -31.20
N PRO A 310 -24.96 -18.32 -31.40
CA PRO A 310 -25.45 -16.98 -31.07
C PRO A 310 -25.29 -16.65 -29.58
N GLU A 311 -25.18 -17.64 -28.70
CA GLU A 311 -24.85 -17.50 -27.28
C GLU A 311 -23.39 -17.09 -27.01
N ARG A 312 -22.43 -17.48 -27.87
CA ARG A 312 -21.01 -17.13 -27.74
C ARG A 312 -20.63 -15.82 -28.45
N CYS A 313 -21.54 -15.25 -29.25
CA CYS A 313 -21.35 -13.97 -29.93
C CYS A 313 -22.11 -12.83 -29.22
N ALA A 314 -21.41 -11.79 -28.77
CA ALA A 314 -22.03 -10.55 -28.26
C ALA A 314 -22.51 -9.63 -29.37
N GLY A 315 -21.79 -9.62 -30.50
CA GLY A 315 -21.99 -8.76 -31.65
C GLY A 315 -20.97 -9.08 -32.74
N LEU A 316 -21.31 -8.74 -33.98
CA LEU A 316 -20.62 -9.20 -35.18
C LEU A 316 -20.25 -8.04 -36.11
N CYS A 317 -18.96 -7.83 -36.37
CA CYS A 317 -18.49 -6.92 -37.41
C CYS A 317 -18.02 -7.72 -38.64
N ILE A 318 -18.54 -7.39 -39.82
CA ILE A 318 -18.26 -8.07 -41.09
C ILE A 318 -17.62 -7.07 -42.05
N SER A 319 -16.40 -7.34 -42.52
CA SER A 319 -15.66 -6.45 -43.42
C SER A 319 -15.38 -7.11 -44.76
N VAL A 320 -15.76 -6.45 -45.87
CA VAL A 320 -15.57 -6.86 -47.28
C VAL A 320 -15.82 -8.35 -47.52
N SER A 321 -17.06 -8.81 -47.32
CA SER A 321 -17.41 -10.24 -47.29
C SER A 321 -18.80 -10.51 -47.85
N SER A 322 -19.08 -11.77 -48.20
CA SER A 322 -20.36 -12.25 -48.71
C SER A 322 -21.08 -13.14 -47.70
N PRO A 323 -22.39 -13.40 -47.90
CA PRO A 323 -23.12 -14.46 -47.20
C PRO A 323 -23.26 -15.75 -48.00
N PHE A 324 -22.62 -15.87 -49.17
CA PHE A 324 -22.74 -17.05 -50.05
C PHE A 324 -21.50 -17.25 -50.92
N SER A 325 -21.31 -18.47 -51.41
CA SER A 325 -20.27 -18.82 -52.36
C SER A 325 -20.62 -18.41 -53.79
N GLU A 326 -19.59 -17.96 -54.51
CA GLU A 326 -19.61 -17.73 -55.97
C GLU A 326 -18.87 -18.85 -56.72
N GLY A 327 -18.58 -19.96 -56.02
CA GLY A 327 -17.41 -20.80 -56.29
C GLY A 327 -16.11 -20.06 -56.00
N ALA A 328 -14.99 -20.78 -55.96
CA ALA A 328 -13.66 -20.15 -55.87
C ALA A 328 -13.16 -19.60 -57.23
N SER A 329 -14.08 -18.98 -57.98
CA SER A 329 -14.00 -18.65 -59.40
C SER A 329 -13.10 -17.45 -59.68
N ASP A 330 -13.33 -16.35 -58.94
CA ASP A 330 -12.76 -15.03 -59.20
C ASP A 330 -11.50 -14.72 -58.37
N PHE A 331 -10.72 -15.74 -58.04
CA PHE A 331 -9.38 -15.57 -57.46
C PHE A 331 -8.46 -14.63 -58.28
N PRO A 332 -8.52 -14.56 -59.63
CA PRO A 332 -7.83 -13.53 -60.41
C PRO A 332 -8.31 -12.10 -60.15
N VAL A 333 -9.54 -11.90 -59.65
CA VAL A 333 -10.05 -10.58 -59.26
C VAL A 333 -9.51 -10.20 -57.88
N LEU A 334 -9.54 -11.11 -56.89
CA LEU A 334 -8.84 -10.93 -55.62
C LEU A 334 -7.37 -10.57 -55.83
N MET A 335 -6.66 -11.30 -56.69
CA MET A 335 -5.26 -11.02 -56.97
C MET A 335 -5.03 -9.61 -57.53
N ARG A 336 -5.92 -9.09 -58.39
CA ARG A 336 -5.84 -7.70 -58.87
C ARG A 336 -6.12 -6.69 -57.75
N GLU A 337 -7.09 -6.94 -56.89
CA GLU A 337 -7.35 -6.09 -55.71
C GLU A 337 -6.16 -6.04 -54.75
N LEU A 338 -5.52 -7.18 -54.48
CA LEU A 338 -4.31 -7.22 -53.65
C LEU A 338 -3.12 -6.53 -54.34
N GLN A 339 -2.98 -6.67 -55.66
CA GLN A 339 -1.95 -6.03 -56.47
C GLN A 339 -2.08 -4.49 -56.54
N LYS A 340 -3.22 -3.89 -56.17
CA LYS A 340 -3.34 -2.43 -55.99
C LYS A 340 -2.37 -1.87 -54.93
N SER A 341 -1.88 -2.69 -54.00
CA SER A 341 -0.92 -2.28 -52.95
C SER A 341 0.41 -3.06 -53.02
N PRO A 342 1.45 -2.50 -53.64
CA PRO A 342 2.81 -3.06 -53.64
C PRO A 342 3.40 -3.30 -52.23
N ARG A 343 3.03 -2.49 -51.23
CA ARG A 343 3.42 -2.72 -49.83
C ARG A 343 2.70 -3.91 -49.22
N PHE A 344 1.39 -4.04 -49.40
CA PHE A 344 0.65 -5.22 -48.94
C PHE A 344 1.21 -6.50 -49.58
N MET A 345 1.44 -6.50 -50.89
CA MET A 345 2.06 -7.62 -51.61
C MET A 345 3.49 -7.95 -51.14
N THR A 346 4.21 -6.98 -50.56
CA THR A 346 5.53 -7.19 -49.96
C THR A 346 5.46 -7.76 -48.54
N LEU A 347 4.42 -7.44 -47.78
CA LEU A 347 4.15 -8.07 -46.47
C LEU A 347 3.58 -9.49 -46.62
N ASN A 348 2.62 -9.67 -47.53
CA ASN A 348 1.92 -10.94 -47.78
C ASN A 348 2.75 -11.97 -48.56
N ARG A 349 4.09 -11.90 -48.52
CA ARG A 349 4.99 -12.90 -49.13
C ARG A 349 4.99 -14.23 -48.38
N GLY A 350 4.55 -14.24 -47.12
CA GLY A 350 4.37 -15.44 -46.29
C GLY A 350 3.00 -16.12 -46.43
N TRP A 351 2.21 -15.78 -47.46
CA TRP A 351 0.87 -16.29 -47.66
C TRP A 351 0.87 -17.78 -48.03
N ASN A 352 0.12 -18.63 -47.31
CA ASN A 352 0.13 -20.07 -47.54
C ASN A 352 -0.74 -20.50 -48.75
N MET A 353 -0.30 -20.09 -49.95
CA MET A 353 -0.89 -20.52 -51.22
C MET A 353 -1.00 -22.05 -51.38
N PRO A 354 -0.06 -22.90 -50.90
CA PRO A 354 -0.25 -24.36 -50.88
C PRO A 354 -1.51 -24.86 -50.17
N ALA A 355 -2.06 -24.12 -49.19
CA ALA A 355 -3.31 -24.49 -48.52
C ALA A 355 -4.57 -24.14 -49.34
N LEU A 356 -4.47 -23.20 -50.29
CA LEU A 356 -5.61 -22.66 -51.04
C LEU A 356 -6.50 -23.73 -51.69
N PRO A 357 -6.01 -24.81 -52.32
CA PRO A 357 -6.86 -25.83 -52.95
C PRO A 357 -7.78 -26.58 -51.97
N ALA A 358 -7.45 -26.64 -50.68
CA ALA A 358 -8.33 -27.17 -49.65
C ALA A 358 -9.46 -26.18 -49.34
N TYR A 359 -9.12 -24.89 -49.18
CA TYR A 359 -10.10 -23.84 -48.97
C TYR A 359 -11.02 -23.62 -50.18
N GLN A 360 -10.57 -23.86 -51.42
CA GLN A 360 -11.45 -23.83 -52.59
C GLN A 360 -12.58 -24.86 -52.51
N GLN A 361 -12.38 -25.99 -51.80
CA GLN A 361 -13.42 -26.98 -51.54
C GLN A 361 -14.35 -26.51 -50.40
N VAL A 362 -13.80 -25.93 -49.33
CA VAL A 362 -14.55 -25.36 -48.20
C VAL A 362 -15.45 -24.20 -48.62
N ILE A 363 -14.94 -23.35 -49.51
CA ILE A 363 -15.65 -22.20 -50.07
C ILE A 363 -16.66 -22.64 -51.14
N GLY A 364 -16.48 -23.79 -51.81
CA GLY A 364 -17.16 -24.13 -53.07
C GLY A 364 -18.69 -24.02 -53.09
N ASP A 365 -19.37 -24.47 -52.02
CA ASP A 365 -20.83 -24.75 -52.04
C ASP A 365 -21.62 -24.15 -50.85
N PHE A 366 -21.12 -23.12 -50.15
CA PHE A 366 -21.82 -22.55 -48.98
C PHE A 366 -22.87 -21.47 -49.32
N ASP A 367 -23.97 -21.42 -48.57
CA ASP A 367 -24.94 -20.32 -48.58
C ASP A 367 -25.55 -20.08 -47.19
N LEU A 368 -25.27 -18.92 -46.60
CA LEU A 368 -25.80 -18.49 -45.30
C LEU A 368 -27.07 -17.63 -45.44
N ARG A 369 -27.43 -17.15 -46.64
CA ARG A 369 -28.58 -16.26 -46.87
C ARG A 369 -29.90 -16.77 -46.28
N PRO A 370 -30.24 -18.08 -46.35
CA PRO A 370 -31.47 -18.60 -45.74
C PRO A 370 -31.52 -18.49 -44.21
N ARG A 371 -30.36 -18.29 -43.55
CA ARG A 371 -30.22 -18.24 -42.09
C ARG A 371 -29.96 -16.83 -41.54
N LEU A 372 -29.48 -15.87 -42.34
CA LEU A 372 -29.10 -14.53 -41.86
C LEU A 372 -30.17 -13.82 -41.02
N SER A 373 -31.45 -14.02 -41.32
CA SER A 373 -32.57 -13.43 -40.57
C SER A 373 -32.72 -13.93 -39.13
N SER A 374 -31.97 -14.96 -38.72
CA SER A 374 -31.86 -15.39 -37.32
C SER A 374 -30.71 -14.72 -36.54
N LEU A 375 -29.82 -13.96 -37.19
CA LEU A 375 -28.81 -13.15 -36.52
C LEU A 375 -29.47 -11.96 -35.80
N LYS A 376 -29.64 -12.09 -34.49
CA LYS A 376 -30.27 -11.07 -33.62
C LYS A 376 -29.27 -10.30 -32.74
N ARG A 377 -27.97 -10.49 -32.97
CA ARG A 377 -26.90 -9.74 -32.29
C ARG A 377 -26.63 -8.44 -33.04
N PRO A 378 -26.19 -7.36 -32.36
CA PRO A 378 -25.79 -6.13 -33.05
C PRO A 378 -24.75 -6.43 -34.11
N CYS A 379 -24.98 -5.93 -35.33
CA CYS A 379 -24.13 -6.24 -36.49
C CYS A 379 -23.73 -4.96 -37.21
N ARG A 380 -22.43 -4.77 -37.44
CA ARG A 380 -21.89 -3.70 -38.30
C ARG A 380 -21.24 -4.34 -39.52
N ILE A 381 -21.46 -3.77 -40.69
CA ILE A 381 -20.98 -4.28 -41.98
C ILE A 381 -20.20 -3.14 -42.64
N ILE A 382 -18.95 -3.41 -43.03
CA ILE A 382 -18.04 -2.42 -43.58
C ILE A 382 -17.58 -2.87 -44.97
N CYS A 383 -17.94 -2.13 -46.02
CA CYS A 383 -17.43 -2.33 -47.39
C CYS A 383 -16.63 -1.12 -47.86
N GLY A 384 -15.80 -1.32 -48.88
CA GLY A 384 -15.23 -0.23 -49.66
C GLY A 384 -16.01 -0.08 -50.97
N SER A 385 -16.27 1.16 -51.41
CA SER A 385 -17.06 1.41 -52.64
C SER A 385 -16.43 0.82 -53.91
N ASP A 386 -15.11 0.63 -53.90
CA ASP A 386 -14.28 0.32 -55.06
C ASP A 386 -13.72 -1.13 -55.00
N ASP A 387 -14.28 -1.97 -54.12
CA ASP A 387 -13.94 -3.39 -54.00
C ASP A 387 -14.53 -4.19 -55.17
N ALA A 388 -13.69 -4.61 -56.11
CA ALA A 388 -14.11 -5.41 -57.24
C ALA A 388 -14.23 -6.91 -56.95
N TYR A 389 -13.77 -7.39 -55.79
CA TYR A 389 -13.80 -8.82 -55.41
C TYR A 389 -14.90 -9.16 -54.41
N GLN A 390 -15.26 -8.25 -53.50
CA GLN A 390 -16.43 -8.34 -52.63
C GLN A 390 -17.25 -7.04 -52.71
N PRO A 391 -17.97 -6.81 -53.83
CA PRO A 391 -18.63 -5.53 -54.09
C PRO A 391 -19.63 -5.12 -52.99
N PRO A 392 -19.86 -3.81 -52.78
CA PRO A 392 -20.81 -3.29 -51.79
C PRO A 392 -22.22 -3.93 -51.84
N ALA A 393 -22.64 -4.40 -53.02
CA ALA A 393 -23.87 -5.16 -53.20
C ALA A 393 -23.98 -6.39 -52.28
N TYR A 394 -22.87 -7.06 -51.95
CA TYR A 394 -22.89 -8.26 -51.08
C TYR A 394 -23.02 -7.87 -49.61
N SER A 395 -22.34 -6.81 -49.19
CA SER A 395 -22.56 -6.19 -47.88
C SER A 395 -24.00 -5.64 -47.74
N ALA A 396 -24.58 -5.10 -48.80
CA ALA A 396 -25.99 -4.70 -48.84
C ALA A 396 -26.96 -5.89 -48.76
N LEU A 397 -26.63 -7.04 -49.35
CA LEU A 397 -27.40 -8.28 -49.19
C LEU A 397 -27.36 -8.80 -47.74
N ILE A 398 -26.23 -8.70 -47.04
CA ILE A 398 -26.15 -9.03 -45.61
C ILE A 398 -26.99 -8.03 -44.81
N ALA A 399 -26.84 -6.73 -45.05
CA ALA A 399 -27.55 -5.67 -44.33
C ALA A 399 -29.08 -5.73 -44.49
N ALA A 400 -29.56 -6.11 -45.68
CA ALA A 400 -30.99 -6.29 -45.94
C ALA A 400 -31.57 -7.56 -45.30
N ALA A 401 -30.74 -8.54 -44.95
CA ALA A 401 -31.17 -9.83 -44.42
C ALA A 401 -30.98 -9.98 -42.89
N VAL A 402 -30.04 -9.24 -42.29
CA VAL A 402 -29.75 -9.26 -40.84
C VAL A 402 -30.53 -8.15 -40.12
N PRO A 403 -31.46 -8.47 -39.19
CA PRO A 403 -32.19 -7.48 -38.42
C PRO A 403 -31.27 -6.51 -37.66
N HIS A 404 -31.53 -5.21 -37.82
CA HIS A 404 -30.79 -4.12 -37.18
C HIS A 404 -29.29 -4.03 -37.53
N ALA A 405 -28.88 -4.58 -38.69
CA ALA A 405 -27.53 -4.37 -39.19
C ALA A 405 -27.27 -2.92 -39.63
N GLU A 406 -26.09 -2.41 -39.31
CA GLU A 406 -25.58 -1.11 -39.73
C GLU A 406 -24.59 -1.31 -40.89
N LEU A 407 -24.90 -0.76 -42.08
CA LEU A 407 -24.01 -0.79 -43.23
C LEU A 407 -23.25 0.53 -43.36
N ILE A 408 -21.92 0.43 -43.46
CA ILE A 408 -21.01 1.56 -43.65
C ILE A 408 -20.17 1.30 -44.90
N GLU A 409 -20.30 2.17 -45.89
CA GLU A 409 -19.50 2.14 -47.11
C GLU A 409 -18.38 3.19 -47.03
N VAL A 410 -17.14 2.75 -47.16
CA VAL A 410 -15.94 3.59 -47.17
C VAL A 410 -15.64 3.98 -48.60
N ALA A 411 -15.95 5.23 -48.96
CA ALA A 411 -15.73 5.77 -50.30
C ALA A 411 -14.24 5.75 -50.70
N GLY A 412 -13.94 5.29 -51.92
CA GLY A 412 -12.58 5.17 -52.47
C GLY A 412 -11.79 3.94 -52.00
N ALA A 413 -12.35 3.11 -51.12
CA ALA A 413 -11.66 1.93 -50.61
C ALA A 413 -11.97 0.67 -51.44
N GLY A 414 -10.94 -0.16 -51.70
CA GLY A 414 -11.08 -1.49 -52.30
C GLY A 414 -11.00 -2.62 -51.26
N HIS A 415 -10.70 -3.86 -51.70
CA HIS A 415 -10.67 -5.04 -50.81
C HIS A 415 -9.66 -4.94 -49.64
N LEU A 416 -8.67 -4.05 -49.76
CA LEU A 416 -7.66 -3.77 -48.74
C LEU A 416 -7.98 -2.57 -47.83
N LEU A 417 -9.25 -2.21 -47.62
CA LEU A 417 -9.64 -1.07 -46.78
C LEU A 417 -9.03 -1.10 -45.36
N GLY A 418 -8.87 -2.27 -44.75
CA GLY A 418 -8.23 -2.39 -43.43
C GLY A 418 -6.73 -2.04 -43.42
N PHE A 419 -6.10 -2.02 -44.59
CA PHE A 419 -4.70 -1.67 -44.80
C PHE A 419 -4.51 -0.24 -45.33
N THR A 420 -5.28 0.17 -46.34
CA THR A 420 -5.16 1.52 -46.94
C THR A 420 -5.90 2.59 -46.14
N HIS A 421 -7.12 2.29 -45.67
CA HIS A 421 -7.96 3.22 -44.92
C HIS A 421 -7.90 2.93 -43.40
N HIS A 422 -6.74 2.49 -42.92
CA HIS A 422 -6.60 1.83 -41.63
C HIS A 422 -7.00 2.70 -40.43
N GLU A 423 -6.79 4.01 -40.45
CA GLU A 423 -7.17 4.91 -39.35
C GLU A 423 -8.69 5.01 -39.19
N HIS A 424 -9.39 5.23 -40.31
CA HIS A 424 -10.85 5.25 -40.36
C HIS A 424 -11.43 3.88 -40.01
N TYR A 425 -10.86 2.80 -40.54
CA TYR A 425 -11.27 1.44 -40.20
C TYR A 425 -11.09 1.13 -38.71
N ASN A 426 -9.96 1.51 -38.10
CA ASN A 426 -9.73 1.38 -36.67
C ASN A 426 -10.79 2.12 -35.84
N GLN A 427 -11.16 3.34 -36.24
CA GLN A 427 -12.25 4.09 -35.59
C GLN A 427 -13.58 3.34 -35.68
N LEU A 428 -13.96 2.86 -36.88
CA LEU A 428 -15.23 2.13 -37.09
C LEU A 428 -15.30 0.83 -36.27
N LEU A 429 -14.16 0.15 -36.05
CA LEU A 429 -14.08 -1.01 -35.16
C LEU A 429 -14.17 -0.63 -33.67
N LEU A 430 -13.51 0.46 -33.24
CA LEU A 430 -13.57 0.94 -31.85
C LEU A 430 -14.97 1.41 -31.46
N GLU A 431 -15.65 2.14 -32.35
CA GLU A 431 -17.05 2.55 -32.17
C GLU A 431 -18.00 1.34 -32.04
N PHE A 432 -17.80 0.32 -32.89
CA PHE A 432 -18.56 -0.93 -32.79
C PHE A 432 -18.31 -1.64 -31.47
N LEU A 433 -17.05 -1.81 -31.05
CA LEU A 433 -16.73 -2.44 -29.76
C LEU A 433 -17.31 -1.66 -28.56
N ALA A 434 -17.39 -0.33 -28.66
CA ALA A 434 -17.98 0.55 -27.65
C ALA A 434 -19.53 0.56 -27.66
N SER A 435 -20.19 0.18 -28.76
CA SER A 435 -21.66 0.13 -28.84
C SER A 435 -22.26 -1.20 -28.38
N LEU A 436 -21.44 -2.25 -28.28
CA LEU A 436 -21.90 -3.57 -27.81
C LEU A 436 -22.23 -3.55 -26.31
N PRO A 437 -23.28 -4.27 -25.88
CA PRO A 437 -23.54 -4.49 -24.47
C PRO A 437 -22.30 -5.07 -23.76
N THR A 438 -21.93 -4.45 -22.64
CA THR A 438 -21.00 -5.01 -21.68
C THR A 438 -21.75 -6.08 -20.88
N PRO A 439 -21.35 -7.36 -20.93
CA PRO A 439 -21.76 -8.31 -19.90
C PRO A 439 -21.21 -7.82 -18.57
N GLU A 440 -21.91 -8.11 -17.46
CA GLU A 440 -21.24 -8.15 -16.15
C GLU A 440 -20.23 -9.30 -16.23
N GLY A 441 -18.99 -8.95 -16.57
CA GLY A 441 -18.05 -9.89 -17.19
C GLY A 441 -17.58 -10.97 -16.21
N PRO A 442 -17.25 -12.18 -16.70
CA PRO A 442 -16.48 -13.11 -15.90
C PRO A 442 -15.18 -12.44 -15.49
N VAL A 443 -14.80 -12.66 -14.23
CA VAL A 443 -13.56 -12.12 -13.68
C VAL A 443 -12.41 -12.82 -14.39
N GLU A 444 -11.72 -12.08 -15.26
CA GLU A 444 -10.39 -12.45 -15.75
C GLU A 444 -9.57 -12.93 -14.53
N PRO A 445 -9.16 -14.21 -14.47
CA PRO A 445 -8.62 -14.79 -13.25
C PRO A 445 -7.43 -13.94 -12.82
N PRO A 446 -7.44 -13.40 -11.59
CA PRO A 446 -6.49 -12.39 -11.17
C PRO A 446 -5.07 -12.94 -11.31
N PRO A 447 -4.08 -12.11 -11.72
CA PRO A 447 -2.69 -12.53 -11.67
C PRO A 447 -2.38 -12.98 -10.23
N PRO A 448 -1.63 -14.09 -10.05
CA PRO A 448 -1.53 -14.79 -8.77
C PRO A 448 -1.15 -13.81 -7.66
N THR A 449 -2.09 -13.58 -6.73
CA THR A 449 -1.98 -12.48 -5.78
C THR A 449 -1.21 -12.86 -4.53
N ARG A 450 -0.91 -14.16 -4.33
CA ARG A 450 0.03 -14.70 -3.34
C ARG A 450 1.45 -14.17 -3.60
N ILE A 451 1.97 -13.30 -2.72
CA ILE A 451 3.35 -12.78 -2.80
C ILE A 451 4.38 -13.64 -2.04
N PHE A 452 3.94 -14.43 -1.06
CA PHE A 452 4.81 -15.27 -0.24
C PHE A 452 5.20 -16.57 -0.95
N ARG A 453 6.45 -16.97 -0.74
CA ARG A 453 6.99 -18.24 -1.24
C ARG A 453 6.78 -19.35 -0.19
N PRO A 454 6.77 -20.64 -0.59
CA PRO A 454 6.84 -21.74 0.36
C PRO A 454 8.10 -21.66 1.23
N ALA A 455 8.04 -22.23 2.43
CA ALA A 455 9.14 -22.18 3.39
C ALA A 455 10.38 -22.94 2.86
N SER A 456 11.52 -22.27 2.82
CA SER A 456 12.80 -22.87 2.48
C SER A 456 13.37 -23.68 3.65
N THR A 457 14.22 -24.68 3.37
CA THR A 457 14.93 -25.44 4.40
C THR A 457 15.69 -24.51 5.37
N GLN A 458 16.37 -23.50 4.82
CA GLN A 458 17.10 -22.49 5.58
C GLN A 458 16.17 -21.67 6.50
N THR A 459 14.95 -21.35 6.06
CA THR A 459 13.95 -20.67 6.89
C THR A 459 13.46 -21.54 8.04
N LEU A 460 13.27 -22.83 7.81
CA LEU A 460 12.90 -23.80 8.85
C LEU A 460 14.06 -24.03 9.84
N GLU A 461 15.31 -24.02 9.36
CA GLU A 461 16.52 -24.05 10.18
C GLU A 461 16.66 -22.78 11.03
N THR A 462 16.54 -21.58 10.46
CA THR A 462 16.56 -20.31 11.21
C THR A 462 15.42 -20.22 12.22
N LEU A 463 14.21 -20.70 11.90
CA LEU A 463 13.10 -20.84 12.86
C LEU A 463 13.49 -21.76 14.03
N ALA A 464 14.03 -22.94 13.74
CA ALA A 464 14.42 -23.91 14.76
C ALA A 464 15.55 -23.39 15.66
N ASP A 465 16.52 -22.67 15.09
CA ASP A 465 17.61 -22.04 15.82
C ASP A 465 17.14 -20.86 16.67
N TYR A 466 16.29 -19.98 16.14
CA TYR A 466 15.69 -18.85 16.84
C TYR A 466 14.94 -19.29 18.10
N VAL A 467 14.07 -20.30 17.96
CA VAL A 467 13.34 -20.92 19.08
C VAL A 467 14.32 -21.56 20.06
N ARG A 468 15.26 -22.40 19.59
CA ARG A 468 16.19 -23.13 20.47
C ARG A 468 17.09 -22.20 21.27
N GLN A 469 17.60 -21.14 20.67
CA GLN A 469 18.45 -20.13 21.32
C GLN A 469 17.65 -19.17 22.23
N GLY A 470 16.33 -19.04 22.01
CA GLY A 470 15.45 -18.18 22.81
C GLY A 470 15.62 -16.70 22.47
N GLU A 471 15.72 -16.36 21.18
CA GLU A 471 15.97 -15.00 20.69
C GLU A 471 14.75 -14.06 20.71
N GLN A 472 13.59 -14.55 21.15
CA GLN A 472 12.36 -13.76 21.39
C GLN A 472 12.53 -12.84 22.61
N GLY A 473 13.27 -11.75 22.42
CA GLY A 473 13.54 -10.74 23.45
C GLY A 473 12.42 -9.71 23.64
N HIS A 474 12.45 -8.98 24.76
CA HIS A 474 11.33 -8.14 25.19
C HIS A 474 11.07 -6.87 24.36
N CYS A 475 11.83 -6.64 23.29
CA CYS A 475 11.45 -5.68 22.27
C CYS A 475 12.20 -5.99 20.96
N ALA A 476 11.57 -6.77 20.07
CA ALA A 476 12.23 -7.27 18.87
C ALA A 476 12.73 -6.15 17.95
N ILE A 477 12.05 -4.99 17.90
CA ILE A 477 12.49 -3.85 17.10
C ILE A 477 13.80 -3.20 17.62
N LEU A 478 14.16 -3.41 18.90
CA LEU A 478 15.44 -2.99 19.48
C LEU A 478 16.48 -4.14 19.56
N SER A 479 16.21 -5.26 18.89
CA SER A 479 17.14 -6.41 18.85
C SER A 479 18.43 -6.14 18.05
N ALA A 480 19.41 -7.03 18.20
CA ALA A 480 20.63 -7.00 17.39
C ALA A 480 20.36 -7.22 15.88
N PRO A 481 19.54 -8.21 15.44
CA PRO A 481 19.16 -8.34 14.02
C PRO A 481 18.50 -7.08 13.44
N ALA A 482 17.67 -6.37 14.22
CA ALA A 482 17.09 -5.09 13.79
C ALA A 482 18.18 -4.02 13.57
N ALA A 483 19.10 -3.85 14.52
CA ALA A 483 20.24 -2.93 14.41
C ALA A 483 21.19 -3.29 13.25
N GLN A 484 21.45 -4.58 13.04
CA GLN A 484 22.30 -5.07 11.95
C GLN A 484 21.65 -4.84 10.58
N THR A 485 20.37 -5.16 10.44
CA THR A 485 19.58 -4.92 9.22
C THR A 485 19.49 -3.43 8.89
N ALA A 486 19.26 -2.57 9.90
CA ALA A 486 19.25 -1.12 9.74
C ALA A 486 20.60 -0.57 9.23
N VAL A 487 21.71 -1.05 9.81
CA VAL A 487 23.08 -0.69 9.38
C VAL A 487 23.38 -1.17 7.95
N LEU A 488 22.93 -2.37 7.57
CA LEU A 488 23.05 -2.90 6.22
C LEU A 488 22.25 -2.04 5.22
N LEU A 489 20.95 -1.85 5.46
CA LEU A 489 20.06 -1.10 4.56
C LEU A 489 20.56 0.34 4.37
N ASN A 490 21.07 1.00 5.42
CA ASN A 490 21.72 2.31 5.27
C ASN A 490 22.96 2.26 4.37
N HIS A 491 23.92 1.38 4.67
CA HIS A 491 25.17 1.26 3.88
C HIS A 491 24.89 1.00 2.40
N LEU A 492 23.92 0.14 2.11
CA LEU A 492 23.58 -0.27 0.76
C LEU A 492 22.80 0.82 0.02
N SER A 493 21.83 1.47 0.67
CA SER A 493 21.06 2.60 0.11
C SER A 493 21.91 3.85 -0.18
N GLN A 494 23.10 3.96 0.44
CA GLN A 494 24.04 5.07 0.26
C GLN A 494 25.23 4.74 -0.65
N ARG A 495 25.29 3.52 -1.19
CA ARG A 495 26.38 3.09 -2.08
C ARG A 495 26.24 3.72 -3.47
N GLY A 496 27.31 4.39 -3.93
CA GLY A 496 27.40 4.92 -5.30
C GLY A 496 26.71 6.26 -5.55
N LYS A 497 26.17 6.90 -4.49
CA LYS A 497 25.52 8.21 -4.50
C LYS A 497 26.50 9.35 -4.75
N ARG A 498 26.00 10.47 -5.29
CA ARG A 498 26.75 11.74 -5.42
C ARG A 498 26.94 12.40 -4.06
N GLU A 499 25.85 12.52 -3.31
CA GLU A 499 25.79 13.07 -1.95
C GLU A 499 25.23 11.99 -1.00
N PRO A 500 26.10 11.13 -0.44
CA PRO A 500 25.69 10.15 0.55
C PRO A 500 25.48 10.81 1.92
N GLY A 501 24.43 10.37 2.63
CA GLY A 501 24.19 10.69 4.04
C GLY A 501 23.92 9.44 4.87
N ASP A 502 23.15 9.57 5.94
CA ASP A 502 22.54 8.46 6.69
C ASP A 502 21.02 8.38 6.48
N TYR A 503 20.51 7.15 6.36
CA TYR A 503 19.10 6.81 6.56
C TYR A 503 18.85 6.25 7.97
N ARG A 504 17.66 6.52 8.52
CA ARG A 504 17.09 5.80 9.67
C ARG A 504 16.02 4.82 9.21
N ALA A 505 16.12 3.56 9.64
CA ALA A 505 15.24 2.46 9.27
C ALA A 505 14.15 2.21 10.33
N TYR A 506 12.93 2.02 9.85
CA TYR A 506 11.73 1.78 10.63
C TYR A 506 11.05 0.51 10.11
N PHE A 507 11.14 -0.58 10.89
CA PHE A 507 10.58 -1.88 10.52
C PHE A 507 9.07 -1.94 10.81
N MET A 508 8.33 -2.54 9.89
CA MET A 508 6.89 -2.75 9.91
C MET A 508 6.56 -4.21 9.61
N THR A 509 5.31 -4.59 9.78
CA THR A 509 4.88 -5.98 9.62
C THR A 509 4.57 -6.37 8.16
N SER A 510 4.45 -5.40 7.25
CA SER A 510 4.14 -5.62 5.83
C SER A 510 4.65 -4.48 4.95
N LEU A 511 4.70 -4.70 3.63
CA LEU A 511 4.86 -3.62 2.64
C LEU A 511 3.73 -2.59 2.75
N GLU A 512 2.50 -3.03 2.97
CA GLU A 512 1.33 -2.15 3.18
C GLU A 512 1.56 -1.17 4.34
N GLU A 513 1.99 -1.66 5.50
CA GLU A 513 2.28 -0.82 6.67
C GLU A 513 3.54 0.05 6.49
N ALA A 514 4.58 -0.46 5.81
CA ALA A 514 5.79 0.32 5.52
C ALA A 514 5.53 1.47 4.54
N PHE A 515 4.73 1.23 3.51
CA PHE A 515 4.35 2.23 2.52
C PHE A 515 3.41 3.28 3.12
N ASP A 516 2.36 2.84 3.82
CA ASP A 516 1.45 3.74 4.54
C ASP A 516 2.20 4.62 5.56
N ALA A 517 3.15 4.07 6.33
CA ALA A 517 3.94 4.85 7.29
C ALA A 517 4.79 5.95 6.61
N ALA A 518 5.39 5.64 5.46
CA ALA A 518 6.13 6.62 4.66
C ALA A 518 5.22 7.71 4.07
N LEU A 519 4.01 7.35 3.60
CA LEU A 519 3.01 8.28 3.09
C LEU A 519 2.42 9.17 4.20
N ARG A 520 2.18 8.62 5.40
CA ARG A 520 1.81 9.38 6.60
C ARG A 520 2.88 10.40 6.98
N LEU A 521 4.15 9.97 7.04
CA LEU A 521 5.28 10.86 7.30
C LEU A 521 5.30 12.03 6.30
N ALA A 522 5.10 11.75 5.02
CA ALA A 522 5.04 12.78 3.97
C ALA A 522 3.89 13.77 4.18
N ARG A 523 2.68 13.30 4.49
CA ARG A 523 1.52 14.18 4.79
C ARG A 523 1.79 15.11 5.95
N HIS A 524 2.36 14.60 7.04
CA HIS A 524 2.73 15.44 8.18
C HIS A 524 3.85 16.43 7.83
N HIS A 525 4.88 16.02 7.09
CA HIS A 525 5.93 16.91 6.60
C HIS A 525 5.36 18.06 5.75
N ALA A 526 4.39 17.76 4.87
CA ALA A 526 3.68 18.74 4.07
C ALA A 526 2.79 19.68 4.92
N ARG A 527 2.08 19.17 5.93
CA ARG A 527 1.29 19.99 6.86
C ARG A 527 2.17 20.95 7.68
N ASN A 528 3.35 20.53 8.12
CA ASN A 528 4.28 21.43 8.83
C ASN A 528 4.77 22.60 7.95
N ARG A 529 4.83 22.39 6.63
CA ARG A 529 5.20 23.41 5.61
C ARG A 529 4.01 24.28 5.20
N THR A 530 2.81 23.70 5.16
CA THR A 530 1.54 24.35 4.78
C THR A 530 0.38 23.69 5.54
N PRO A 531 -0.04 24.23 6.71
CA PRO A 531 -1.07 23.60 7.55
C PRO A 531 -2.42 23.41 6.85
N ASP A 532 -2.84 24.41 6.06
CA ASP A 532 -4.07 24.38 5.26
C ASP A 532 -3.88 23.71 3.87
N GLY A 533 -2.76 23.02 3.65
CA GLY A 533 -2.43 22.38 2.37
C GLY A 533 -3.17 21.06 2.15
N ALA A 534 -3.47 20.74 0.88
CA ALA A 534 -4.21 19.53 0.52
C ALA A 534 -3.46 18.21 0.79
N ALA A 535 -2.13 18.26 0.94
CA ALA A 535 -1.25 17.13 1.26
C ALA A 535 -1.46 15.87 0.37
N GLY A 536 -1.72 16.09 -0.92
CA GLY A 536 -2.00 15.03 -1.89
C GLY A 536 -0.81 14.11 -2.14
N LEU A 537 -1.08 12.88 -2.56
CA LEU A 537 -0.07 11.86 -2.84
C LEU A 537 -0.17 11.43 -4.30
N LEU A 538 0.93 11.52 -5.05
CA LEU A 538 1.02 11.04 -6.43
C LEU A 538 1.80 9.73 -6.46
N LEU A 539 1.14 8.62 -6.78
CA LEU A 539 1.74 7.29 -6.87
C LEU A 539 1.98 6.93 -8.34
N ILE A 540 3.11 6.28 -8.61
CA ILE A 540 3.44 5.69 -9.91
C ILE A 540 3.36 4.17 -9.72
N ASP A 541 2.26 3.57 -10.18
CA ASP A 541 1.91 2.16 -9.97
C ASP A 541 1.24 1.57 -11.22
N ALA A 542 2.02 0.85 -12.02
CA ALA A 542 1.55 0.11 -13.18
C ALA A 542 0.77 -1.18 -12.83
N SER A 543 0.90 -1.71 -11.61
CA SER A 543 0.16 -2.90 -11.17
C SER A 543 -1.33 -2.62 -10.90
N GLY A 544 -1.66 -1.34 -10.65
CA GLY A 544 -2.96 -0.87 -10.20
C GLY A 544 -3.42 -1.45 -8.86
N TYR A 545 -2.54 -2.13 -8.10
CA TYR A 545 -2.85 -2.66 -6.78
C TYR A 545 -3.15 -1.52 -5.81
N TRP A 546 -2.35 -0.46 -5.80
CA TRP A 546 -2.51 0.64 -4.86
C TRP A 546 -3.73 1.50 -5.17
N ALA A 547 -4.10 1.62 -6.44
CA ALA A 547 -5.39 2.20 -6.84
C ALA A 547 -6.57 1.45 -6.19
N ARG A 548 -6.58 0.11 -6.25
CA ARG A 548 -7.60 -0.74 -5.58
C ARG A 548 -7.47 -0.76 -4.06
N TYR A 549 -6.29 -0.46 -3.51
CA TYR A 549 -6.03 -0.40 -2.07
C TYR A 549 -6.65 0.85 -1.44
N PHE A 550 -6.36 2.02 -2.01
CA PHE A 550 -6.78 3.32 -1.46
C PHE A 550 -8.19 3.73 -1.89
N ASP A 551 -8.63 3.34 -3.10
CA ASP A 551 -10.02 3.47 -3.56
C ASP A 551 -10.63 2.09 -3.91
N PRO A 552 -10.91 1.25 -2.90
CA PRO A 552 -11.52 -0.06 -3.11
C PRO A 552 -12.98 0.01 -3.59
N LEU A 553 -13.58 1.20 -3.74
CA LEU A 553 -14.95 1.38 -4.21
C LEU A 553 -15.04 2.03 -5.60
N GLN A 554 -13.91 2.47 -6.18
CA GLN A 554 -13.84 3.21 -7.44
C GLN A 554 -14.72 4.48 -7.45
N ARG A 555 -14.58 5.32 -6.42
CA ARG A 555 -15.28 6.60 -6.25
C ARG A 555 -14.46 7.83 -6.61
N GLY A 556 -13.16 7.67 -6.86
CA GLY A 556 -12.23 8.74 -7.23
C GLY A 556 -11.60 9.44 -6.02
N GLU A 557 -10.61 10.29 -6.32
CA GLU A 557 -9.64 10.88 -5.37
C GLU A 557 -10.24 11.52 -4.10
N HIS A 558 -11.48 11.98 -4.12
CA HIS A 558 -12.11 12.67 -2.97
C HIS A 558 -13.02 11.78 -2.11
N ASP A 559 -13.74 10.82 -2.71
CA ASP A 559 -14.70 9.94 -2.03
C ASP A 559 -14.14 8.52 -1.76
N ALA A 560 -12.83 8.34 -2.00
CA ALA A 560 -12.05 7.13 -1.73
C ALA A 560 -11.99 6.76 -0.22
N LEU A 561 -11.43 5.58 0.08
CA LEU A 561 -11.23 5.14 1.47
C LEU A 561 -10.02 5.81 2.11
N VAL A 562 -8.98 6.11 1.32
CA VAL A 562 -7.94 7.11 1.65
C VAL A 562 -7.98 8.22 0.59
N PRO A 563 -8.66 9.35 0.85
CA PRO A 563 -8.76 10.46 -0.10
C PRO A 563 -7.42 11.14 -0.37
N GLY A 564 -7.31 11.90 -1.46
CA GLY A 564 -6.12 12.65 -1.82
C GLY A 564 -4.96 11.78 -2.34
N VAL A 565 -5.28 10.64 -2.95
CA VAL A 565 -4.31 9.74 -3.60
C VAL A 565 -4.63 9.66 -5.10
N ARG A 566 -3.65 10.01 -5.93
CA ARG A 566 -3.73 9.93 -7.40
C ARG A 566 -2.71 8.90 -7.89
N VAL A 567 -3.09 8.07 -8.86
CA VAL A 567 -2.22 7.03 -9.43
C VAL A 567 -2.01 7.27 -10.92
N VAL A 568 -0.77 7.13 -11.37
CA VAL A 568 -0.35 7.14 -12.79
C VAL A 568 0.50 5.91 -13.11
N ALA A 569 0.69 5.57 -14.39
CA ALA A 569 1.35 4.33 -14.81
C ALA A 569 2.85 4.50 -15.13
N SER A 570 3.33 5.74 -15.24
CA SER A 570 4.70 6.06 -15.68
C SER A 570 5.32 7.28 -14.99
N ILE A 571 6.64 7.32 -14.93
CA ILE A 571 7.43 8.48 -14.50
C ILE A 571 7.21 9.65 -15.45
N ALA A 572 7.10 9.39 -16.76
CA ALA A 572 6.77 10.39 -17.77
C ALA A 572 5.43 11.12 -17.48
N GLU A 573 4.37 10.39 -17.12
CA GLU A 573 3.09 10.99 -16.71
C GLU A 573 3.22 11.81 -15.42
N ALA A 574 3.96 11.30 -14.43
CA ALA A 574 4.19 12.02 -13.17
C ALA A 574 4.94 13.35 -13.40
N LEU A 575 6.01 13.33 -14.21
CA LEU A 575 6.77 14.53 -14.57
C LEU A 575 5.93 15.54 -15.37
N ALA A 576 5.01 15.08 -16.22
CA ALA A 576 4.07 15.94 -16.93
C ALA A 576 3.05 16.61 -15.98
N LEU A 577 2.52 15.88 -15.00
CA LEU A 577 1.65 16.46 -13.96
C LEU A 577 2.39 17.47 -13.07
N LEU A 578 3.62 17.14 -12.66
CA LEU A 578 4.49 18.03 -11.87
C LEU A 578 4.88 19.32 -12.61
N ALA A 579 4.80 19.35 -13.94
CA ALA A 579 5.00 20.57 -14.73
C ALA A 579 3.79 21.51 -14.71
N GLY A 580 2.59 21.01 -14.37
CA GLY A 580 1.35 21.78 -14.28
C GLY A 580 0.87 22.10 -12.85
N GLN A 581 1.24 21.29 -11.86
CA GLN A 581 0.80 21.46 -10.46
C GLN A 581 1.76 22.32 -9.62
N GLY A 582 1.21 23.09 -8.68
CA GLY A 582 2.01 23.91 -7.77
C GLY A 582 2.66 23.09 -6.65
N PRO A 583 3.89 23.45 -6.16
CA PRO A 583 4.63 22.66 -5.18
C PRO A 583 4.02 22.63 -3.75
N ARG A 584 2.79 23.12 -3.58
CA ARG A 584 2.03 23.14 -2.31
C ARG A 584 0.85 22.14 -2.30
N GLU A 585 0.51 21.54 -3.44
CA GLU A 585 -0.61 20.59 -3.52
C GLU A 585 -0.21 19.18 -3.03
N LEU A 586 1.02 18.75 -3.36
CA LEU A 586 1.53 17.42 -3.06
C LEU A 586 2.42 17.37 -1.82
N ALA A 587 2.35 16.23 -1.13
CA ALA A 587 3.18 15.86 0.00
C ALA A 587 4.35 14.94 -0.40
N ALA A 588 4.08 13.96 -1.28
CA ALA A 588 5.10 13.11 -1.88
C ALA A 588 4.74 12.70 -3.32
N VAL A 589 5.77 12.32 -4.06
CA VAL A 589 5.65 11.46 -5.25
C VAL A 589 6.32 10.14 -4.95
N ALA A 590 5.58 9.05 -5.12
CA ALA A 590 6.00 7.71 -4.77
C ALA A 590 6.07 6.81 -6.00
N CYS A 591 7.27 6.37 -6.40
CA CYS A 591 7.42 5.36 -7.43
C CYS A 591 7.32 3.97 -6.79
N VAL A 592 6.34 3.17 -7.19
CA VAL A 592 6.14 1.79 -6.72
C VAL A 592 6.58 0.80 -7.79
N GLU A 593 5.98 0.91 -8.98
CA GLU A 593 6.22 0.07 -10.14
C GLU A 593 5.86 0.89 -11.37
N ALA A 594 6.79 1.10 -12.31
CA ALA A 594 6.52 1.89 -13.51
C ALA A 594 7.19 1.25 -14.72
N ALA A 595 6.48 1.21 -15.86
CA ALA A 595 6.99 0.57 -17.08
C ALA A 595 8.22 1.30 -17.68
N ASP A 596 8.46 2.55 -17.28
CA ASP A 596 9.60 3.40 -17.66
C ASP A 596 10.62 3.61 -16.52
N ALA A 597 10.54 2.84 -15.43
CA ALA A 597 11.45 2.89 -14.28
C ALA A 597 12.89 2.45 -14.64
N SER A 598 13.65 3.37 -15.23
CA SER A 598 15.11 3.26 -15.37
C SER A 598 15.82 4.03 -14.24
N PRO A 599 17.04 3.64 -13.85
CA PRO A 599 17.81 4.39 -12.86
C PRO A 599 17.98 5.87 -13.21
N GLN A 600 18.09 6.20 -14.49
CA GLN A 600 18.18 7.57 -15.00
C GLN A 600 16.87 8.35 -14.81
N ALA A 601 15.72 7.75 -15.09
CA ALA A 601 14.41 8.39 -14.90
C ALA A 601 14.09 8.59 -13.40
N CYS A 602 14.49 7.64 -12.55
CA CYS A 602 14.37 7.77 -11.09
C CYS A 602 15.32 8.84 -10.52
N ASP A 603 16.58 8.91 -10.98
CA ASP A 603 17.51 10.00 -10.63
C ASP A 603 16.96 11.37 -11.08
N GLU A 604 16.37 11.47 -12.28
CA GLU A 604 15.73 12.69 -12.77
C GLU A 604 14.51 13.09 -11.91
N LEU A 605 13.65 12.13 -11.55
CA LEU A 605 12.51 12.37 -10.67
C LEU A 605 12.94 12.87 -9.28
N ILE A 606 13.95 12.26 -8.67
CA ILE A 606 14.51 12.73 -7.38
C ILE A 606 15.06 14.15 -7.52
N ALA A 607 15.90 14.39 -8.54
CA ALA A 607 16.49 15.71 -8.79
C ALA A 607 15.44 16.79 -9.11
N ARG A 608 14.29 16.42 -9.70
CA ARG A 608 13.17 17.32 -9.98
C ARG A 608 12.36 17.70 -8.73
N LEU A 609 12.32 16.82 -7.73
CA LEU A 609 11.60 17.02 -6.47
C LEU A 609 12.47 17.70 -5.40
N ALA A 610 13.80 17.56 -5.49
CA ALA A 610 14.76 18.18 -4.58
C ALA A 610 14.51 19.68 -4.37
N GLY A 611 14.40 20.11 -3.11
CA GLY A 611 14.14 21.51 -2.74
C GLY A 611 12.70 22.01 -2.95
N SER A 612 11.80 21.24 -3.56
CA SER A 612 10.39 21.64 -3.76
C SER A 612 9.54 21.60 -2.48
N GLY A 613 9.96 20.80 -1.49
CA GLY A 613 9.16 20.45 -0.30
C GLY A 613 8.12 19.35 -0.53
N ILE A 614 8.12 18.72 -1.71
CA ILE A 614 7.48 17.43 -1.97
C ILE A 614 8.55 16.35 -1.76
N LEU A 615 8.26 15.29 -1.00
CA LEU A 615 9.23 14.21 -0.76
C LEU A 615 9.27 13.22 -1.93
N SER A 616 10.49 12.79 -2.29
CA SER A 616 10.72 11.67 -3.21
C SER A 616 10.71 10.34 -2.45
N LEU A 617 9.81 9.43 -2.84
CA LEU A 617 9.67 8.10 -2.24
C LEU A 617 9.87 7.03 -3.33
N LEU A 618 10.76 6.06 -3.11
CA LEU A 618 10.88 4.87 -3.97
C LEU A 618 10.55 3.60 -3.17
N VAL A 619 9.69 2.74 -3.72
CA VAL A 619 9.50 1.37 -3.24
C VAL A 619 10.44 0.46 -4.00
N GLU A 620 11.17 -0.39 -3.29
CA GLU A 620 12.17 -1.30 -3.85
C GLU A 620 11.74 -2.76 -3.64
N PRO A 621 11.33 -3.47 -4.71
CA PRO A 621 11.16 -4.91 -4.65
C PRO A 621 12.55 -5.57 -4.56
N CYS A 622 13.01 -5.86 -3.33
CA CYS A 622 14.25 -6.58 -3.03
C CYS A 622 14.31 -8.04 -3.55
N ALA A 623 13.79 -8.34 -4.74
CA ALA A 623 13.82 -9.63 -5.40
C ALA A 623 15.00 -9.80 -6.39
N ASP A 624 15.46 -8.71 -7.01
CA ASP A 624 16.40 -8.77 -8.15
C ASP A 624 17.88 -8.84 -7.72
N PRO A 625 18.72 -9.71 -8.30
CA PRO A 625 20.17 -9.68 -8.08
C PRO A 625 20.83 -8.33 -8.42
N ASP A 626 20.38 -7.64 -9.48
CA ASP A 626 20.89 -6.33 -9.89
C ASP A 626 20.12 -5.19 -9.19
N TRP A 627 20.17 -5.20 -7.85
CA TRP A 627 19.43 -4.31 -6.94
C TRP A 627 19.34 -2.83 -7.43
N PRO A 628 18.16 -2.36 -7.90
CA PRO A 628 18.00 -1.06 -8.56
C PRO A 628 18.51 0.16 -7.78
N LEU A 629 18.28 0.24 -6.45
CA LEU A 629 18.79 1.35 -5.64
C LEU A 629 20.32 1.55 -5.70
N LEU A 630 21.10 0.51 -6.02
CA LEU A 630 22.55 0.58 -6.18
C LEU A 630 23.00 1.24 -7.50
N ALA A 631 22.11 1.31 -8.50
CA ALA A 631 22.39 1.94 -9.79
C ALA A 631 22.14 3.47 -9.77
N LEU A 632 21.18 3.90 -8.95
CA LEU A 632 20.79 5.30 -8.74
C LEU A 632 21.93 6.15 -8.18
N ARG A 633 22.14 7.34 -8.72
CA ARG A 633 23.15 8.31 -8.29
C ARG A 633 22.62 9.34 -7.29
N GLU A 634 21.32 9.57 -7.29
CA GLU A 634 20.67 10.43 -6.31
C GLU A 634 20.16 9.63 -5.09
N SER A 635 20.05 10.34 -3.98
CA SER A 635 19.47 9.85 -2.73
C SER A 635 18.02 10.33 -2.65
N ALA A 636 17.08 9.40 -2.52
CA ALA A 636 15.67 9.71 -2.27
C ALA A 636 15.48 10.27 -0.85
N ASP A 637 14.34 10.91 -0.60
CA ASP A 637 13.96 11.36 0.74
C ASP A 637 13.51 10.18 1.60
N LEU A 638 12.70 9.31 0.99
CA LEU A 638 12.13 8.12 1.59
C LEU A 638 12.40 6.89 0.71
N LEU A 639 12.69 5.76 1.34
CA LEU A 639 12.78 4.46 0.69
C LEU A 639 11.84 3.49 1.40
N VAL A 640 11.17 2.62 0.66
CA VAL A 640 10.25 1.61 1.20
C VAL A 640 10.63 0.24 0.66
N PHE A 641 10.61 -0.76 1.53
CA PHE A 641 11.01 -2.13 1.24
C PHE A 641 9.93 -3.08 1.76
N GLY A 642 9.56 -4.06 0.95
CA GLY A 642 8.56 -5.07 1.29
C GLY A 642 9.16 -6.43 1.66
N GLU A 643 8.35 -7.47 1.49
CA GLU A 643 8.58 -8.87 1.88
C GLU A 643 9.84 -9.48 1.24
N GLY A 644 10.32 -8.89 0.15
CA GLY A 644 11.60 -9.23 -0.49
C GLY A 644 12.81 -9.06 0.44
N LEU A 645 12.73 -8.23 1.48
CA LEU A 645 13.76 -8.13 2.53
C LEU A 645 14.07 -9.48 3.19
N GLY A 646 13.04 -10.30 3.41
CA GLY A 646 13.14 -11.65 3.99
C GLY A 646 12.95 -12.74 2.93
N GLY A 647 13.33 -12.49 1.67
CA GLY A 647 13.23 -13.46 0.59
C GLY A 647 11.80 -13.94 0.27
N PHE A 648 10.78 -13.16 0.65
CA PHE A 648 9.34 -13.53 0.62
C PHE A 648 8.99 -14.75 1.50
N GLN A 649 9.74 -14.99 2.58
CA GLN A 649 9.53 -16.11 3.51
C GLN A 649 8.64 -15.75 4.72
N ALA A 650 8.51 -14.46 5.04
CA ALA A 650 7.73 -13.94 6.16
C ALA A 650 7.23 -12.52 5.86
N PRO A 651 6.10 -12.06 6.45
CA PRO A 651 5.69 -10.67 6.36
C PRO A 651 6.69 -9.78 7.13
N LEU A 652 7.22 -8.81 6.41
CA LEU A 652 8.12 -7.78 6.92
C LEU A 652 8.11 -6.64 5.90
N GLY A 653 8.04 -5.41 6.39
CA GLY A 653 8.41 -4.23 5.63
C GLY A 653 9.44 -3.38 6.37
N ALA A 654 10.07 -2.46 5.67
CA ALA A 654 10.81 -1.36 6.29
C ALA A 654 10.61 -0.10 5.48
N PHE A 655 10.55 1.05 6.14
CA PHE A 655 10.76 2.32 5.47
C PHE A 655 11.98 3.05 6.07
N LEU A 656 12.73 3.71 5.20
CA LEU A 656 13.98 4.41 5.51
C LEU A 656 13.81 5.89 5.23
N VAL A 657 14.29 6.73 6.15
CA VAL A 657 14.17 8.19 6.12
C VAL A 657 15.55 8.80 6.05
N HIS A 658 15.85 9.56 4.99
CA HIS A 658 17.14 10.24 4.86
C HIS A 658 17.26 11.34 5.90
N GLU A 659 18.43 11.54 6.50
CA GLU A 659 18.65 12.54 7.57
C GLU A 659 18.30 13.99 7.18
N ARG A 660 18.21 14.29 5.87
CA ARG A 660 17.78 15.59 5.35
C ARG A 660 16.27 15.84 5.48
N VAL A 661 15.48 14.76 5.60
CA VAL A 661 14.03 14.81 5.81
C VAL A 661 13.78 15.10 7.27
N ASN A 662 13.98 16.35 7.67
CA ASN A 662 13.74 16.73 9.04
C ASN A 662 12.24 16.63 9.36
N ASN A 663 11.87 15.67 10.21
CA ASN A 663 10.48 15.38 10.55
C ASN A 663 10.31 15.27 12.08
N PRO A 664 9.56 16.19 12.72
CA PRO A 664 9.47 16.26 14.17
C PRO A 664 8.69 15.10 14.80
N TRP A 665 7.78 14.47 14.05
CA TRP A 665 6.98 13.37 14.54
C TRP A 665 7.83 12.13 14.89
N LEU A 666 8.93 11.91 14.17
CA LEU A 666 9.91 10.85 14.47
C LEU A 666 10.78 11.09 15.71
N MET A 667 10.75 12.30 16.28
CA MET A 667 11.68 12.72 17.35
C MET A 667 11.00 12.83 18.72
N THR A 668 9.81 12.24 18.86
CA THR A 668 8.93 12.32 20.03
C THR A 668 8.46 10.90 20.43
N PRO A 669 7.79 10.69 21.58
CA PRO A 669 7.06 9.44 21.83
C PRO A 669 6.11 9.04 20.69
N ASN A 670 5.67 9.97 19.84
CA ASN A 670 4.84 9.71 18.67
C ASN A 670 5.55 8.83 17.61
N GLU A 671 6.88 8.69 17.66
CA GLU A 671 7.65 7.71 16.87
C GLU A 671 7.11 6.27 17.06
N SER A 672 6.44 6.00 18.20
CA SER A 672 5.77 4.73 18.53
C SER A 672 4.40 4.51 17.87
N TYR A 673 3.86 5.51 17.17
CA TYR A 673 2.62 5.45 16.39
C TYR A 673 2.85 5.53 14.87
N VAL A 674 4.07 5.90 14.45
CA VAL A 674 4.56 5.70 13.08
C VAL A 674 4.51 4.22 12.72
N ARG A 675 4.96 3.40 13.69
CA ARG A 675 4.90 1.95 13.72
C ARG A 675 3.70 1.48 14.53
N HIS A 676 3.33 0.22 14.35
CA HIS A 676 2.38 -0.42 15.24
C HIS A 676 3.11 -0.98 16.48
N VAL A 677 2.53 -0.83 17.68
CA VAL A 677 3.15 -1.30 18.93
C VAL A 677 3.29 -2.83 18.96
N MET A 678 2.54 -3.54 18.11
CA MET A 678 2.57 -5.00 18.01
C MET A 678 3.50 -5.54 16.91
N SER A 679 4.26 -4.70 16.18
CA SER A 679 5.24 -5.14 15.16
C SER A 679 6.51 -5.77 15.76
N ASN A 680 6.41 -6.46 16.91
CA ASN A 680 7.53 -6.96 17.70
C ASN A 680 7.96 -8.40 17.31
N PHE A 681 8.10 -8.68 16.02
CA PHE A 681 8.47 -10.03 15.52
C PHE A 681 9.97 -10.12 15.23
N GLY A 682 10.71 -10.87 16.04
CA GLY A 682 12.17 -10.98 15.90
C GLY A 682 12.65 -11.94 14.81
N LEU A 683 11.87 -12.99 14.51
CA LEU A 683 12.22 -13.97 13.48
C LEU A 683 12.23 -13.37 12.04
N PRO A 684 11.23 -12.56 11.60
CA PRO A 684 11.31 -11.86 10.32
C PRO A 684 12.53 -10.93 10.21
N LEU A 685 12.87 -10.22 11.29
CA LEU A 685 14.07 -9.37 11.36
C LEU A 685 15.37 -10.17 11.27
N ARG A 686 15.39 -11.40 11.82
CA ARG A 686 16.50 -12.34 11.67
C ARG A 686 16.61 -12.87 10.24
N LEU A 687 15.50 -13.29 9.64
CA LEU A 687 15.45 -13.75 8.24
C LEU A 687 15.93 -12.67 7.26
N ALA A 688 15.58 -11.40 7.50
CA ALA A 688 16.05 -10.29 6.67
C ALA A 688 17.55 -9.98 6.85
N PHE A 689 18.10 -10.11 8.07
CA PHE A 689 19.54 -10.03 8.26
C PHE A 689 20.26 -11.16 7.51
N ASP A 690 19.77 -12.39 7.65
CA ASP A 690 20.37 -13.58 7.04
C ASP A 690 20.32 -13.51 5.49
N GLU A 691 19.20 -13.10 4.88
CA GLU A 691 19.05 -12.87 3.41
C GLU A 691 19.99 -11.76 2.89
N LEU A 692 19.99 -10.58 3.51
CA LEU A 692 20.87 -9.48 3.08
C LEU A 692 22.36 -9.86 3.21
N MET A 693 22.72 -10.61 4.24
CA MET A 693 24.09 -11.13 4.39
C MET A 693 24.43 -12.17 3.33
N GLN A 694 23.56 -13.15 3.09
CA GLN A 694 23.75 -14.19 2.07
C GLN A 694 23.98 -13.60 0.67
N ARG A 695 23.25 -12.53 0.35
CA ARG A 695 23.26 -11.88 -0.97
C ARG A 695 24.39 -10.87 -1.15
N PHE A 696 24.70 -10.06 -0.14
CA PHE A 696 25.61 -8.92 -0.29
C PHE A 696 26.96 -9.05 0.42
N ALA A 697 27.13 -9.97 1.40
CA ALA A 697 28.37 -10.08 2.19
C ALA A 697 29.68 -10.18 1.38
N PRO A 698 29.76 -10.86 0.22
CA PRO A 698 30.97 -10.89 -0.60
C PRO A 698 31.47 -9.52 -1.08
N GLY A 699 30.59 -8.51 -1.11
CA GLY A 699 30.90 -7.13 -1.51
C GLY A 699 30.94 -6.12 -0.36
N LEU A 700 30.82 -6.54 0.90
CA LEU A 700 30.76 -5.62 2.06
C LEU A 700 32.15 -5.24 2.60
N PRO A 701 32.34 -3.98 3.05
CA PRO A 701 33.58 -3.55 3.71
C PRO A 701 33.93 -4.36 4.98
N GLY A 702 35.21 -4.67 5.17
CA GLY A 702 35.69 -5.50 6.28
C GLY A 702 35.55 -4.86 7.66
N ASP A 703 35.40 -3.54 7.73
CA ASP A 703 35.05 -2.76 8.93
C ASP A 703 33.54 -2.78 9.23
N LEU A 704 32.68 -2.67 8.22
CA LEU A 704 31.24 -2.90 8.36
C LEU A 704 30.96 -4.31 8.93
N LEU A 705 31.63 -5.33 8.39
CA LEU A 705 31.56 -6.70 8.92
C LEU A 705 32.06 -6.83 10.38
N ARG A 706 32.95 -5.93 10.86
CA ARG A 706 33.33 -5.86 12.28
C ARG A 706 32.27 -5.13 13.12
N GLN A 707 31.64 -4.08 12.58
CA GLN A 707 30.54 -3.37 13.24
C GLN A 707 29.34 -4.31 13.47
N LEU A 708 28.92 -5.06 12.45
CA LEU A 708 27.81 -6.02 12.54
C LEU A 708 28.04 -7.10 13.60
N ARG A 709 29.27 -7.64 13.72
CA ARG A 709 29.64 -8.56 14.80
C ARG A 709 29.70 -7.89 16.18
N ARG A 710 30.07 -6.61 16.25
CA ARG A 710 30.09 -5.86 17.51
C ARG A 710 28.68 -5.56 18.03
N ILE A 711 27.71 -5.34 17.14
CA ILE A 711 26.30 -5.11 17.48
C ILE A 711 25.72 -6.33 18.21
N ASP A 712 25.80 -7.53 17.63
CA ASP A 712 25.39 -8.78 18.29
C ASP A 712 26.11 -8.99 19.64
N GLY A 713 27.43 -8.75 19.67
CA GLY A 713 28.25 -8.93 20.86
C GLY A 713 28.04 -7.94 22.02
N SER A 714 27.28 -6.84 21.88
CA SER A 714 27.14 -5.82 22.93
C SER A 714 25.82 -5.04 22.89
N SER A 715 25.19 -4.92 24.06
CA SER A 715 23.96 -4.13 24.25
C SER A 715 24.17 -2.64 23.93
N GLU A 716 25.33 -2.09 24.31
CA GLU A 716 25.69 -0.70 23.99
C GLU A 716 25.89 -0.50 22.48
N ALA A 717 26.54 -1.45 21.78
CA ALA A 717 26.72 -1.36 20.33
C ALA A 717 25.39 -1.47 19.57
N THR A 718 24.47 -2.32 20.04
CA THR A 718 23.08 -2.38 19.53
C THR A 718 22.34 -1.05 19.75
N TYR A 719 22.42 -0.48 20.95
CA TYR A 719 21.81 0.82 21.25
C TYR A 719 22.34 1.96 20.36
N GLN A 720 23.66 2.07 20.19
CA GLN A 720 24.27 3.11 19.35
C GLN A 720 23.91 2.95 17.86
N ALA A 721 23.76 1.71 17.37
CA ALA A 721 23.26 1.45 16.02
C ALA A 721 21.81 1.90 15.84
N HIS A 722 20.92 1.63 16.82
CA HIS A 722 19.53 2.11 16.82
C HIS A 722 19.43 3.63 16.92
N LEU A 723 20.28 4.29 17.73
CA LEU A 723 20.32 5.75 17.82
C LEU A 723 20.63 6.43 16.48
N ARG A 724 21.51 5.83 15.65
CA ARG A 724 22.00 6.44 14.41
C ARG A 724 21.22 6.02 13.17
N HIS A 725 20.92 4.73 13.03
CA HIS A 725 20.35 4.13 11.81
C HIS A 725 18.99 3.47 12.03
N GLY A 726 18.47 3.43 13.26
CA GLY A 726 17.22 2.77 13.61
C GLY A 726 16.25 3.69 14.35
N ASN A 727 15.52 3.11 15.31
CA ASN A 727 14.43 3.80 16.00
C ASN A 727 14.94 4.66 17.17
N SER A 728 15.37 5.88 16.84
CA SER A 728 16.24 6.70 17.68
C SER A 728 15.59 7.26 18.95
N GLY A 729 14.33 7.69 18.91
CA GLY A 729 13.62 8.24 20.06
C GLY A 729 13.20 7.15 21.05
N TYR A 730 12.67 6.04 20.53
CA TYR A 730 12.31 4.89 21.34
C TYR A 730 13.52 4.20 21.97
N ALA A 731 14.67 4.11 21.30
CA ALA A 731 15.89 3.60 21.92
C ALA A 731 16.23 4.42 23.19
N ARG A 732 16.13 5.76 23.13
CA ARG A 732 16.33 6.64 24.30
C ARG A 732 15.31 6.37 25.40
N ILE A 733 14.01 6.33 25.06
CA ILE A 733 12.90 6.05 26.00
C ILE A 733 13.11 4.69 26.68
N ALA A 734 13.35 3.64 25.90
CA ALA A 734 13.61 2.29 26.39
C ALA A 734 14.82 2.27 27.35
N ARG A 735 15.93 2.94 27.01
CA ARG A 735 17.10 3.06 27.89
C ARG A 735 16.78 3.81 29.20
N MET A 736 16.07 4.93 29.14
CA MET A 736 15.62 5.70 30.32
C MET A 736 14.79 4.86 31.29
N HIS A 737 13.99 3.92 30.76
CA HIS A 737 13.16 3.02 31.54
C HIS A 737 13.82 1.66 31.86
N GLY A 738 15.08 1.42 31.45
CA GLY A 738 15.88 0.28 31.92
C GLY A 738 16.16 -0.83 30.90
N PHE A 739 15.72 -0.70 29.64
CA PHE A 739 15.95 -1.66 28.55
C PHE A 739 17.36 -1.55 27.92
N ALA A 740 18.36 -1.16 28.71
CA ALA A 740 19.75 -0.96 28.26
C ALA A 740 20.54 -2.29 28.08
N ALA A 741 19.87 -3.37 27.67
CA ALA A 741 20.32 -4.74 27.92
C ALA A 741 19.71 -5.79 26.98
N ARG A 742 20.43 -6.88 26.72
CA ARG A 742 19.98 -7.99 25.87
C ARG A 742 19.15 -9.00 26.66
N PHE A 743 17.99 -9.36 26.11
CA PHE A 743 17.19 -10.48 26.58
C PHE A 743 17.66 -11.79 25.95
N HIS A 744 17.64 -12.90 26.70
CA HIS A 744 17.99 -14.25 26.25
C HIS A 744 17.26 -15.31 27.10
N GLU A 745 17.38 -16.60 26.73
CA GLU A 745 16.75 -17.73 27.44
C GLU A 745 15.22 -17.54 27.64
N ALA A 746 14.57 -16.86 26.70
CA ALA A 746 13.13 -16.61 26.74
C ALA A 746 12.35 -17.93 26.55
N ARG A 747 11.56 -18.32 27.55
CA ARG A 747 10.77 -19.56 27.61
C ARG A 747 9.49 -19.38 28.43
N GLY A 748 8.34 -19.70 27.86
CA GLY A 748 7.06 -19.62 28.57
C GLY A 748 6.76 -18.17 28.99
N VAL A 749 6.62 -17.92 30.30
CA VAL A 749 6.42 -16.57 30.86
C VAL A 749 7.70 -15.91 31.41
N ARG A 750 8.87 -16.52 31.16
CA ARG A 750 10.14 -16.15 31.80
C ARG A 750 11.23 -15.83 30.75
N SER A 751 12.12 -14.90 31.08
CA SER A 751 13.33 -14.62 30.31
C SER A 751 14.48 -14.17 31.21
N ARG A 752 15.69 -14.09 30.65
CA ARG A 752 16.85 -13.44 31.30
C ARG A 752 17.17 -12.11 30.66
N LEU A 753 17.38 -11.09 31.50
CA LEU A 753 17.89 -9.79 31.10
C LEU A 753 19.37 -9.63 31.50
N ARG A 754 20.24 -9.39 30.53
CA ARG A 754 21.69 -9.20 30.72
C ARG A 754 22.14 -7.81 30.30
N VAL A 755 22.48 -6.97 31.28
CA VAL A 755 23.21 -5.71 31.05
C VAL A 755 24.70 -6.04 30.85
N ASP A 756 25.37 -5.39 29.90
CA ASP A 756 26.81 -5.58 29.67
C ASP A 756 27.59 -5.30 30.97
N GLY A 757 28.31 -6.30 31.49
CA GLY A 757 29.10 -6.20 32.73
C GLY A 757 28.35 -6.49 34.05
N GLN A 758 27.06 -6.85 34.02
CA GLN A 758 26.27 -7.21 35.21
C GLN A 758 25.78 -8.68 35.16
N PRO A 759 25.44 -9.30 36.31
CA PRO A 759 24.77 -10.61 36.32
C PRO A 759 23.39 -10.54 35.64
N SER A 760 22.98 -11.63 34.99
CA SER A 760 21.64 -11.75 34.41
C SER A 760 20.56 -11.78 35.51
N ARG A 761 19.45 -11.07 35.31
CA ARG A 761 18.25 -11.16 36.16
C ARG A 761 17.14 -11.92 35.45
N GLU A 762 16.30 -12.64 36.20
CA GLU A 762 15.05 -13.20 35.68
C GLU A 762 13.99 -12.09 35.56
N ILE A 763 13.26 -12.10 34.44
CA ILE A 763 12.12 -11.21 34.18
C ILE A 763 10.89 -12.08 33.89
N ILE A 764 9.75 -11.74 34.52
CA ILE A 764 8.43 -12.27 34.15
C ILE A 764 7.84 -11.39 33.06
N ASP A 765 7.29 -12.02 32.01
CA ASP A 765 6.70 -11.32 30.88
C ASP A 765 5.17 -11.13 31.01
N CYS A 766 4.75 -9.88 31.01
CA CYS A 766 3.35 -9.43 30.90
C CYS A 766 3.22 -8.27 29.88
N PHE A 767 4.23 -8.07 29.02
CA PHE A 767 4.37 -6.95 28.09
C PHE A 767 4.49 -7.44 26.64
N VAL A 768 5.36 -8.40 26.43
CA VAL A 768 5.83 -8.86 25.12
C VAL A 768 5.10 -10.17 24.82
N ASN A 769 4.01 -10.15 24.07
CA ASN A 769 3.98 -9.55 22.75
C ASN A 769 2.63 -8.86 22.47
N VAL A 770 2.10 -8.09 23.42
CA VAL A 770 0.74 -7.51 23.34
C VAL A 770 -0.31 -8.59 23.01
N GLY A 771 -0.17 -9.78 23.63
CA GLY A 771 -1.04 -10.94 23.43
C GLY A 771 -0.67 -11.89 22.29
N THR A 772 0.37 -11.63 21.48
CA THR A 772 0.63 -12.46 20.29
C THR A 772 1.30 -13.82 20.58
N CYS A 773 1.69 -14.11 21.82
CA CYS A 773 2.30 -15.39 22.25
C CYS A 773 1.48 -16.13 23.34
N PRO A 774 0.28 -16.67 23.04
CA PRO A 774 -0.58 -17.28 24.06
C PRO A 774 0.03 -18.53 24.72
N ARG A 775 0.91 -19.27 24.04
CA ARG A 775 1.64 -20.42 24.59
C ARG A 775 2.96 -20.05 25.27
N GLY A 776 3.27 -18.76 25.33
CA GLY A 776 4.51 -18.21 25.88
C GLY A 776 5.65 -18.13 24.87
N LEU A 777 6.78 -17.63 25.34
CA LEU A 777 7.98 -17.37 24.56
C LEU A 777 8.65 -18.69 24.11
N ASN A 778 9.06 -18.75 22.84
CA ASN A 778 9.78 -19.84 22.18
C ASN A 778 9.26 -21.25 22.53
N PRO A 779 8.00 -21.60 22.15
CA PRO A 779 7.46 -22.93 22.40
C PRO A 779 8.23 -23.97 21.56
N GLU A 780 8.97 -24.85 22.25
CA GLU A 780 9.96 -25.74 21.63
C GLU A 780 9.33 -26.82 20.72
N ASP A 781 8.05 -27.13 20.92
CA ASP A 781 7.30 -28.07 20.09
C ASP A 781 7.19 -27.62 18.63
N VAL A 782 7.29 -26.31 18.35
CA VAL A 782 7.32 -25.78 16.98
C VAL A 782 8.48 -26.37 16.17
N ILE A 783 9.60 -26.75 16.80
CA ILE A 783 10.73 -27.38 16.11
C ILE A 783 10.32 -28.75 15.53
N GLU A 784 9.60 -29.57 16.30
CA GLU A 784 9.24 -30.94 15.92
C GLU A 784 7.88 -31.09 15.22
N GLN A 785 6.91 -30.25 15.58
CA GLN A 785 5.55 -30.31 15.03
C GLN A 785 5.41 -29.47 13.76
N VAL A 786 6.11 -28.32 13.66
CA VAL A 786 6.10 -27.44 12.48
C VAL A 786 7.39 -27.62 11.68
N GLY A 787 8.55 -27.25 12.23
CA GLY A 787 9.83 -27.19 11.51
C GLY A 787 10.20 -28.50 10.81
N ALA A 788 10.17 -29.61 11.54
CA ALA A 788 10.50 -30.94 11.02
C ALA A 788 9.38 -31.62 10.19
N ARG A 789 8.22 -30.97 10.00
CA ARG A 789 7.03 -31.54 9.32
C ARG A 789 6.35 -30.60 8.34
N HIS A 790 6.92 -29.43 8.06
CA HIS A 790 6.34 -28.47 7.13
C HIS A 790 6.51 -28.99 5.70
N ASP A 791 5.39 -29.28 5.03
CA ASP A 791 5.35 -29.66 3.62
C ASP A 791 5.06 -28.41 2.76
N PRO A 792 6.02 -27.95 1.93
CA PRO A 792 5.83 -26.84 1.01
C PRO A 792 4.66 -26.99 0.02
N GLY A 793 4.15 -28.21 -0.20
CA GLY A 793 3.00 -28.51 -1.07
C GLY A 793 1.64 -28.52 -0.38
N HIS A 794 1.57 -28.42 0.95
CA HIS A 794 0.31 -28.52 1.71
C HIS A 794 -0.31 -27.13 1.98
N ASP A 795 -1.61 -26.98 1.75
CA ASP A 795 -2.32 -25.71 2.00
C ASP A 795 -2.82 -25.60 3.45
N TYR A 796 -1.88 -25.36 4.37
CA TYR A 796 -2.14 -25.07 5.78
C TYR A 796 -3.11 -23.90 5.98
N TRP A 797 -3.15 -22.93 5.06
CA TRP A 797 -4.11 -21.83 5.11
C TRP A 797 -5.56 -22.30 4.92
N GLN A 798 -5.82 -23.25 4.02
CA GLN A 798 -7.14 -23.87 3.88
C GLN A 798 -7.56 -24.62 5.16
N GLU A 799 -6.64 -25.37 5.75
CA GLU A 799 -6.86 -26.13 6.98
C GLU A 799 -7.10 -25.20 8.20
N LEU A 800 -6.34 -24.12 8.33
CA LEU A 800 -6.55 -23.07 9.33
C LEU A 800 -7.90 -22.38 9.15
N SER A 801 -8.25 -22.02 7.91
CA SER A 801 -9.53 -21.38 7.60
C SER A 801 -10.73 -22.25 8.02
N ALA A 802 -10.64 -23.56 7.79
CA ALA A 802 -11.67 -24.51 8.22
C ALA A 802 -11.79 -24.59 9.76
N LEU A 803 -10.64 -24.70 10.47
CA LEU A 803 -10.62 -24.73 11.93
C LEU A 803 -11.17 -23.42 12.55
N LEU A 804 -10.76 -22.26 12.05
CA LEU A 804 -11.26 -20.97 12.52
C LEU A 804 -12.77 -20.81 12.25
N GLY A 805 -13.26 -21.33 11.11
CA GLY A 805 -14.69 -21.34 10.79
C GLY A 805 -15.51 -22.24 11.72
N GLU A 806 -15.01 -23.41 12.07
CA GLU A 806 -15.62 -24.30 13.07
C GLU A 806 -15.71 -23.62 14.45
N ARG A 807 -14.65 -22.93 14.89
CA ARG A 807 -14.58 -22.30 16.22
C ARG A 807 -15.36 -20.99 16.35
N SER A 808 -15.60 -20.28 15.25
CA SER A 808 -16.31 -18.99 15.24
C SER A 808 -17.76 -19.07 14.77
N GLY A 809 -18.13 -20.11 14.02
CA GLY A 809 -19.39 -20.15 13.26
C GLY A 809 -19.41 -19.22 12.03
N LEU A 810 -18.28 -18.61 11.65
CA LEU A 810 -18.11 -17.77 10.47
C LEU A 810 -17.36 -18.55 9.38
N PRO A 811 -18.03 -19.03 8.31
CA PRO A 811 -17.49 -20.05 7.40
C PRO A 811 -16.35 -19.59 6.47
N ARG A 812 -15.93 -18.32 6.50
CA ARG A 812 -14.92 -17.77 5.60
C ARG A 812 -13.84 -17.00 6.35
N ALA A 813 -12.62 -17.06 5.84
CA ALA A 813 -11.44 -16.36 6.35
C ALA A 813 -10.73 -15.59 5.22
N LEU A 814 -10.29 -14.36 5.48
CA LEU A 814 -9.29 -13.65 4.68
C LEU A 814 -7.95 -13.61 5.44
N PRO A 815 -6.81 -13.82 4.78
CA PRO A 815 -5.51 -13.62 5.38
C PRO A 815 -5.19 -12.14 5.52
N ALA A 816 -4.43 -11.80 6.56
CA ALA A 816 -3.79 -10.50 6.72
C ALA A 816 -2.39 -10.68 7.30
N SER A 817 -1.51 -9.70 7.10
CA SER A 817 -0.13 -9.74 7.62
C SER A 817 -0.06 -9.39 9.11
N SER A 818 -1.05 -8.66 9.64
CA SER A 818 -1.01 -8.03 10.95
C SER A 818 -2.41 -7.72 11.50
N ASN A 819 -2.48 -7.30 12.77
CA ASN A 819 -3.69 -6.70 13.34
C ASN A 819 -4.21 -5.52 12.48
N VAL A 820 -3.33 -4.59 12.09
CA VAL A 820 -3.71 -3.40 11.31
C VAL A 820 -4.31 -3.81 9.97
N THR A 821 -3.61 -4.65 9.21
CA THR A 821 -4.09 -5.12 7.90
C THR A 821 -5.34 -6.00 8.01
N ALA A 822 -5.59 -6.67 9.15
CA ALA A 822 -6.86 -7.37 9.42
C ALA A 822 -8.02 -6.39 9.62
N VAL A 823 -7.83 -5.29 10.37
CA VAL A 823 -8.84 -4.22 10.49
C VAL A 823 -9.10 -3.58 9.13
N GLU A 824 -8.06 -3.25 8.37
CA GLU A 824 -8.19 -2.66 7.03
C GLU A 824 -8.94 -3.57 6.06
N ALA A 825 -8.64 -4.88 6.07
CA ALA A 825 -9.36 -5.89 5.30
C ALA A 825 -10.82 -6.03 5.75
N ALA A 826 -11.11 -5.98 7.05
CA ALA A 826 -12.46 -6.07 7.60
C ALA A 826 -13.32 -4.85 7.24
N LEU A 827 -12.79 -3.64 7.36
CA LEU A 827 -13.45 -2.40 6.95
C LEU A 827 -13.72 -2.39 5.44
N THR A 828 -12.72 -2.78 4.63
CA THR A 828 -12.84 -2.90 3.17
C THR A 828 -13.93 -3.91 2.80
N LEU A 829 -13.89 -5.12 3.38
CA LEU A 829 -14.88 -6.17 3.15
C LEU A 829 -16.30 -5.73 3.57
N GLY A 830 -16.44 -5.00 4.68
CA GLY A 830 -17.73 -4.47 5.12
C GLY A 830 -18.32 -3.45 4.16
N LEU A 831 -17.52 -2.51 3.67
CA LEU A 831 -17.95 -1.53 2.65
C LEU A 831 -18.27 -2.21 1.31
N LEU A 832 -17.48 -3.19 0.89
CA LEU A 832 -17.77 -4.00 -0.30
C LEU A 832 -19.06 -4.84 -0.14
N GLY A 833 -19.26 -5.46 1.02
CA GLY A 833 -20.40 -6.31 1.33
C GLY A 833 -21.68 -5.56 1.73
N ALA A 834 -21.67 -4.22 1.84
CA ALA A 834 -22.81 -3.42 2.28
C ALA A 834 -23.95 -3.35 1.24
N ARG A 835 -25.21 -3.43 1.71
CA ARG A 835 -26.40 -3.48 0.84
C ARG A 835 -26.78 -2.10 0.27
N GLY A 836 -26.91 -2.02 -1.05
CA GLY A 836 -27.22 -0.76 -1.75
C GLY A 836 -26.07 0.24 -1.69
N GLU A 837 -26.40 1.53 -1.73
CA GLU A 837 -25.43 2.65 -1.76
C GLU A 837 -24.89 3.06 -0.38
N ARG A 838 -25.19 2.29 0.67
CA ARG A 838 -24.68 2.47 2.05
C ARG A 838 -23.18 2.72 2.02
N ARG A 839 -22.74 3.78 2.71
CA ARG A 839 -21.36 4.29 2.61
C ARG A 839 -20.75 4.80 3.91
N LYS A 840 -21.51 4.87 5.01
CA LYS A 840 -20.99 5.37 6.28
C LYS A 840 -20.47 4.24 7.17
N LEU A 841 -19.31 4.45 7.77
CA LEU A 841 -18.86 3.65 8.91
C LEU A 841 -19.46 4.25 10.18
N LEU A 842 -19.81 3.43 11.16
CA LEU A 842 -20.17 3.88 12.51
C LEU A 842 -19.22 3.23 13.52
N CYS A 843 -18.47 4.05 14.24
CA CYS A 843 -17.45 3.63 15.20
C CYS A 843 -17.67 4.33 16.55
N PHE A 844 -17.12 3.77 17.62
CA PHE A 844 -17.05 4.45 18.92
C PHE A 844 -15.73 5.20 19.07
N SER A 845 -15.73 6.29 19.85
CA SER A 845 -14.48 6.95 20.25
C SER A 845 -13.67 6.05 21.19
N GLY A 846 -12.36 6.20 21.20
CA GLY A 846 -11.44 5.39 22.00
C GLY A 846 -11.17 3.98 21.45
N GLY A 847 -11.46 3.74 20.16
CA GLY A 847 -10.72 2.76 19.35
C GLY A 847 -9.44 3.38 18.78
N LEU A 848 -8.53 2.56 18.25
CA LEU A 848 -7.23 2.98 17.72
C LEU A 848 -7.02 2.56 16.26
N GLY A 849 -6.31 3.39 15.50
CA GLY A 849 -5.95 3.17 14.11
C GLY A 849 -4.56 3.71 13.85
N PHE A 850 -3.73 2.91 13.20
CA PHE A 850 -2.28 3.13 13.06
C PHE A 850 -1.82 3.28 11.61
N SER A 851 -2.74 3.17 10.65
CA SER A 851 -2.56 3.46 9.22
C SER A 851 -3.57 4.50 8.76
N MET A 852 -3.46 5.10 7.57
CA MET A 852 -4.47 6.05 7.07
C MET A 852 -5.86 5.43 6.94
N LEU A 853 -5.93 4.13 6.62
CA LEU A 853 -7.19 3.40 6.43
C LEU A 853 -7.78 2.95 7.78
N SER A 854 -6.98 2.41 8.71
CA SER A 854 -7.47 2.08 10.06
C SER A 854 -7.73 3.32 10.94
N ALA A 855 -7.00 4.42 10.73
CA ALA A 855 -7.26 5.70 11.40
C ALA A 855 -8.64 6.27 11.04
N ALA A 856 -9.22 5.89 9.89
CA ALA A 856 -10.57 6.26 9.51
C ALA A 856 -11.66 5.64 10.40
N SER A 857 -11.38 4.55 11.12
CA SER A 857 -12.30 3.94 12.11
C SER A 857 -11.97 4.28 13.57
N SER A 858 -11.02 5.18 13.82
CA SER A 858 -10.56 5.56 15.16
C SER A 858 -10.62 7.06 15.43
N ARG A 859 -11.01 7.46 16.64
CA ARG A 859 -10.95 8.85 17.11
C ARG A 859 -10.89 8.88 18.63
N ASN A 860 -10.00 9.68 19.22
CA ASN A 860 -9.95 9.91 20.67
C ASN A 860 -9.76 11.42 20.89
N GLU A 861 -10.66 12.08 21.62
CA GLU A 861 -10.64 13.55 21.75
C GLU A 861 -9.49 14.06 22.64
N THR A 862 -8.92 13.21 23.49
CA THR A 862 -7.71 13.52 24.27
C THR A 862 -6.43 13.47 23.41
N PHE A 863 -6.44 12.72 22.31
CA PHE A 863 -5.23 12.32 21.55
C PHE A 863 -5.41 12.30 20.02
N ASP A 864 -6.26 13.17 19.46
CA ASP A 864 -6.52 13.27 18.00
C ASP A 864 -5.27 13.69 17.18
N ILE A 865 -4.15 14.01 17.87
CA ILE A 865 -2.81 14.26 17.31
C ILE A 865 -2.22 13.08 16.52
N PHE A 866 -2.78 11.87 16.63
CA PHE A 866 -2.38 10.73 15.79
C PHE A 866 -3.21 10.58 14.52
N ARG A 867 -4.33 11.30 14.42
CA ARG A 867 -5.27 11.24 13.29
C ARG A 867 -5.13 12.47 12.39
N GLN A 868 -5.09 13.66 13.00
CA GLN A 868 -5.02 14.94 12.28
C GLN A 868 -3.81 15.07 11.33
N PRO A 869 -2.56 14.69 11.69
CA PRO A 869 -1.41 14.91 10.82
C PRO A 869 -1.43 14.19 9.45
N PHE A 870 -2.34 13.23 9.27
CA PHE A 870 -2.44 12.37 8.08
C PHE A 870 -3.73 12.55 7.29
N GLU A 871 -4.59 13.48 7.73
CA GLU A 871 -5.77 13.90 6.98
C GLU A 871 -5.39 14.43 5.58
N PRO A 872 -6.24 14.24 4.56
CA PRO A 872 -7.62 13.73 4.64
C PRO A 872 -7.72 12.20 4.83
N LEU A 873 -8.58 11.79 5.75
CA LEU A 873 -9.02 10.39 5.93
C LEU A 873 -10.44 10.21 5.39
N HIS A 874 -10.99 9.00 5.42
CA HIS A 874 -12.32 8.70 4.86
C HIS A 874 -13.43 9.63 5.38
N GLY A 875 -14.03 10.41 4.48
CA GLY A 875 -15.01 11.46 4.81
C GLY A 875 -16.40 10.98 5.25
N HIS A 876 -16.59 9.70 5.57
CA HIS A 876 -17.90 9.10 5.85
C HIS A 876 -17.97 8.29 7.16
N THR A 877 -16.99 8.39 8.06
CA THR A 877 -17.11 7.78 9.40
C THR A 877 -17.90 8.66 10.36
N VAL A 878 -18.86 8.06 11.06
CA VAL A 878 -19.55 8.63 12.23
C VAL A 878 -18.88 8.09 13.48
N PHE A 879 -18.56 8.98 14.42
CA PHE A 879 -18.01 8.63 15.73
C PHE A 879 -19.01 8.98 16.83
N ILE A 880 -19.23 8.06 17.77
CA ILE A 880 -20.05 8.25 18.97
C ILE A 880 -19.16 8.05 20.19
N ASP A 881 -19.17 8.97 21.15
CA ASP A 881 -18.53 8.73 22.45
C ASP A 881 -19.39 7.73 23.25
N PRO A 882 -18.87 6.52 23.60
CA PRO A 882 -19.65 5.54 24.35
C PRO A 882 -19.92 5.97 25.80
N GLN A 883 -19.28 7.03 26.31
CA GLN A 883 -19.52 7.59 27.64
C GLN A 883 -20.43 8.84 27.65
N ALA A 884 -20.84 9.35 26.48
CA ALA A 884 -21.69 10.53 26.40
C ALA A 884 -23.12 10.27 26.92
N ALA A 885 -23.70 11.25 27.60
CA ALA A 885 -25.02 11.13 28.23
C ALA A 885 -26.19 10.92 27.24
N ASP A 886 -25.98 11.23 25.96
CA ASP A 886 -26.92 11.04 24.85
C ASP A 886 -26.45 9.97 23.84
N ALA A 887 -25.41 9.19 24.15
CA ALA A 887 -24.83 8.18 23.26
C ALA A 887 -25.87 7.18 22.71
N GLU A 888 -26.80 6.70 23.55
CA GLU A 888 -27.90 5.82 23.12
C GLU A 888 -28.81 6.48 22.07
N ALA A 889 -29.08 7.79 22.21
CA ALA A 889 -29.95 8.54 21.31
C ALA A 889 -29.25 8.85 19.98
N GLN A 890 -27.98 9.27 20.03
CA GLN A 890 -27.15 9.45 18.82
C GLN A 890 -27.02 8.12 18.06
N LEU A 891 -26.74 7.03 18.77
CA LEU A 891 -26.60 5.69 18.20
C LEU A 891 -27.91 5.26 17.53
N GLN A 892 -29.05 5.29 18.23
CA GLN A 892 -30.32 4.90 17.64
C GLN A 892 -30.68 5.74 16.39
N ALA A 893 -30.41 7.05 16.41
CA ALA A 893 -30.64 7.92 15.25
C ALA A 893 -29.77 7.54 14.04
N HIS A 894 -28.48 7.26 14.24
CA HIS A 894 -27.59 6.85 13.15
C HIS A 894 -27.87 5.43 12.66
N LEU A 895 -28.13 4.46 13.54
CA LEU A 895 -28.47 3.09 13.15
C LEU A 895 -29.73 3.03 12.26
N LEU A 896 -30.71 3.91 12.51
CA LEU A 896 -31.96 4.00 11.75
C LEU A 896 -31.89 4.97 10.54
N SER A 897 -30.75 5.59 10.25
CA SER A 897 -30.57 6.51 9.11
C SER A 897 -30.67 5.83 7.73
N GLY A 898 -30.40 4.52 7.67
CA GLY A 898 -30.27 3.76 6.41
C GLY A 898 -28.95 3.99 5.64
N GLU A 899 -28.08 4.91 6.09
CA GLU A 899 -26.82 5.26 5.41
C GLU A 899 -25.62 4.39 5.86
N ILE A 900 -25.69 3.83 7.08
CA ILE A 900 -24.62 3.05 7.70
C ILE A 900 -24.42 1.74 6.94
N ALA A 901 -23.18 1.51 6.48
CA ALA A 901 -22.72 0.29 5.85
C ALA A 901 -22.30 -0.76 6.88
N LEU A 902 -21.45 -0.33 7.83
CA LEU A 902 -20.82 -1.16 8.84
C LEU A 902 -20.79 -0.41 10.17
N VAL A 903 -21.26 -1.06 11.23
CA VAL A 903 -20.98 -0.71 12.62
C VAL A 903 -19.74 -1.49 13.05
N TRP A 904 -18.67 -0.81 13.45
CA TRP A 904 -17.36 -1.38 13.78
C TRP A 904 -16.95 -1.02 15.22
N PHE A 905 -16.62 -2.01 16.05
CA PHE A 905 -16.25 -1.77 17.45
C PHE A 905 -15.44 -2.92 18.08
N GLU A 906 -14.60 -2.56 19.05
CA GLU A 906 -14.10 -3.49 20.06
C GLU A 906 -15.19 -3.71 21.13
N THR A 907 -15.38 -4.95 21.59
CA THR A 907 -16.28 -5.23 22.74
C THR A 907 -15.64 -4.85 24.08
N LEU A 908 -14.31 -4.94 24.17
CA LEU A 908 -13.46 -4.42 25.24
C LEU A 908 -12.41 -3.52 24.58
N GLN A 909 -12.49 -2.21 24.78
CA GLN A 909 -11.61 -1.26 24.11
C GLN A 909 -10.22 -1.27 24.77
N VAL A 910 -9.23 -1.90 24.14
CA VAL A 910 -8.00 -2.37 24.82
C VAL A 910 -6.92 -1.31 24.92
N ASP A 911 -6.46 -0.71 23.82
CA ASP A 911 -5.40 0.30 23.85
C ASP A 911 -5.95 1.71 24.13
N ALA A 912 -6.96 2.15 23.37
CA ALA A 912 -7.37 3.55 23.34
C ALA A 912 -8.41 3.98 24.37
N ASN A 913 -8.99 3.04 25.12
CA ASN A 913 -9.71 3.25 26.38
C ASN A 913 -9.17 2.35 27.51
N ALA A 914 -7.95 1.81 27.34
CA ALA A 914 -7.17 1.10 28.37
C ALA A 914 -7.93 -0.05 29.06
N ALA A 915 -8.45 -1.00 28.28
CA ALA A 915 -9.26 -2.15 28.69
C ALA A 915 -10.58 -1.79 29.40
N ARG A 916 -11.38 -0.90 28.80
CA ARG A 916 -12.74 -0.58 29.26
C ARG A 916 -13.80 -1.25 28.36
N PRO A 917 -14.80 -1.96 28.91
CA PRO A 917 -15.84 -2.60 28.10
C PRO A 917 -16.76 -1.56 27.46
N LEU A 918 -17.23 -1.83 26.25
CA LEU A 918 -18.26 -1.04 25.60
C LEU A 918 -19.60 -1.23 26.37
N PRO A 919 -20.34 -0.16 26.73
CA PRO A 919 -21.57 -0.29 27.50
C PRO A 919 -22.59 -1.26 26.88
N PRO A 920 -23.06 -2.30 27.61
CA PRO A 920 -23.95 -3.33 27.05
C PRO A 920 -25.27 -2.80 26.46
N ALA A 921 -25.74 -1.63 26.91
CA ALA A 921 -26.92 -0.97 26.33
C ALA A 921 -26.70 -0.56 24.86
N LEU A 922 -25.49 -0.11 24.48
CA LEU A 922 -25.14 0.26 23.12
C LEU A 922 -25.09 -0.97 22.21
N ILE A 923 -24.49 -2.08 22.68
CA ILE A 923 -24.50 -3.37 21.97
C ILE A 923 -25.93 -3.89 21.78
N ALA A 924 -26.77 -3.78 22.81
CA ALA A 924 -28.18 -4.17 22.74
C ALA A 924 -29.01 -3.29 21.79
N LEU A 925 -28.66 -2.01 21.60
CA LEU A 925 -29.26 -1.14 20.57
C LEU A 925 -28.80 -1.53 19.15
N ILE A 926 -27.53 -1.86 18.97
CA ILE A 926 -26.97 -2.32 17.69
C ILE A 926 -27.68 -3.58 17.21
N GLU A 927 -27.86 -4.59 18.06
CA GLU A 927 -28.57 -5.82 17.67
C GLU A 927 -30.09 -5.58 17.50
N ARG A 928 -30.73 -4.77 18.36
CA ARG A 928 -32.16 -4.44 18.28
C ARG A 928 -32.55 -3.77 16.96
N HIS A 929 -31.71 -2.87 16.43
CA HIS A 929 -32.03 -2.08 15.24
C HIS A 929 -31.43 -2.63 13.94
N ARG A 930 -30.73 -3.78 14.00
CA ARG A 930 -29.94 -4.34 12.90
C ARG A 930 -30.73 -4.63 11.63
N GLU A 931 -31.87 -5.31 11.77
CA GLU A 931 -32.73 -5.61 10.63
C GLU A 931 -33.38 -4.37 10.03
N ALA A 932 -33.73 -3.38 10.87
CA ALA A 932 -34.37 -2.13 10.46
C ALA A 932 -33.41 -1.17 9.74
N GLY A 933 -32.17 -1.04 10.23
CA GLY A 933 -31.14 -0.22 9.60
C GLY A 933 -30.46 -0.89 8.41
N GLY A 934 -30.40 -2.24 8.39
CA GLY A 934 -29.81 -3.03 7.31
C GLY A 934 -28.29 -2.90 7.16
N TYR A 935 -27.61 -2.48 8.23
CA TYR A 935 -26.15 -2.38 8.33
C TYR A 935 -25.51 -3.73 8.71
N LEU A 936 -24.21 -3.87 8.44
CA LEU A 936 -23.38 -4.96 8.94
C LEU A 936 -22.86 -4.62 10.34
N VAL A 937 -22.58 -5.65 11.14
CA VAL A 937 -21.94 -5.58 12.46
C VAL A 937 -20.58 -6.28 12.39
N GLY A 938 -19.50 -5.51 12.49
CA GLY A 938 -18.14 -6.02 12.56
C GLY A 938 -17.53 -5.79 13.93
N VAL A 939 -16.77 -6.78 14.42
CA VAL A 939 -16.10 -6.72 15.72
C VAL A 939 -14.58 -6.73 15.51
N ASP A 940 -13.89 -5.79 16.16
CA ASP A 940 -12.45 -5.88 16.35
C ASP A 940 -12.19 -6.78 17.57
N GLU A 941 -11.53 -7.91 17.32
CA GLU A 941 -11.07 -8.83 18.36
C GLU A 941 -9.55 -9.00 18.34
N THR A 942 -8.82 -8.09 17.68
CA THR A 942 -7.41 -8.30 17.35
C THR A 942 -6.47 -8.29 18.57
N GLN A 943 -6.96 -7.83 19.73
CA GLN A 943 -6.28 -7.94 21.03
C GLN A 943 -7.07 -8.73 22.09
N THR A 944 -8.35 -9.07 21.86
CA THR A 944 -9.22 -9.76 22.84
C THR A 944 -9.31 -11.27 22.62
N ASN A 945 -9.07 -11.74 21.39
CA ASN A 945 -9.14 -13.16 21.05
C ASN A 945 -8.07 -13.96 21.82
N LEU A 946 -8.45 -15.14 22.34
CA LEU A 946 -7.66 -15.98 23.25
C LEU A 946 -7.34 -15.34 24.63
N MET A 947 -6.89 -14.09 24.68
CA MET A 947 -6.36 -13.44 25.89
C MET A 947 -7.40 -13.21 27.00
N THR A 948 -8.67 -13.08 26.63
CA THR A 948 -9.80 -13.01 27.57
C THR A 948 -10.20 -14.39 28.14
N GLY A 949 -9.48 -15.47 27.77
CA GLY A 949 -9.83 -16.85 28.12
C GLY A 949 -10.97 -17.43 27.28
N ARG A 950 -11.39 -16.75 26.21
CA ARG A 950 -12.38 -17.20 25.23
C ARG A 950 -11.72 -17.30 23.85
N PHE A 951 -12.31 -18.06 22.92
CA PHE A 951 -11.84 -18.02 21.54
C PHE A 951 -12.19 -16.66 20.91
N LEU A 952 -13.44 -16.23 21.06
CA LEU A 952 -13.93 -14.88 20.79
C LEU A 952 -14.49 -14.27 22.09
N HIS A 953 -14.06 -13.07 22.46
CA HIS A 953 -14.63 -12.32 23.60
C HIS A 953 -16.09 -11.91 23.34
N SER A 954 -16.43 -11.65 22.08
CA SER A 954 -17.76 -11.24 21.63
C SER A 954 -18.81 -12.36 21.63
N GLU A 955 -18.42 -13.63 21.81
CA GLU A 955 -19.31 -14.81 21.71
C GLU A 955 -20.52 -14.77 22.67
N THR A 956 -20.43 -14.03 23.77
CA THR A 956 -21.53 -13.84 24.74
C THR A 956 -22.19 -12.45 24.68
N GLN A 957 -21.80 -11.61 23.73
CA GLN A 957 -22.17 -10.18 23.67
C GLN A 957 -22.81 -9.78 22.34
N VAL A 958 -22.30 -10.32 21.23
CA VAL A 958 -22.81 -10.10 19.87
C VAL A 958 -23.40 -11.42 19.38
N THR A 959 -24.69 -11.43 19.07
CA THR A 959 -25.46 -12.68 18.86
C THR A 959 -25.03 -13.42 17.60
N ARG A 960 -24.62 -12.68 16.56
CA ARG A 960 -24.04 -13.24 15.34
C ARG A 960 -23.35 -12.14 14.53
N PRO A 961 -22.05 -11.86 14.66
CA PRO A 961 -21.38 -10.85 13.83
C PRO A 961 -21.48 -11.13 12.32
N ASP A 962 -21.29 -10.10 11.48
CA ASP A 962 -21.08 -10.24 10.03
C ASP A 962 -19.59 -10.48 9.70
N ILE A 963 -18.70 -9.83 10.47
CA ILE A 963 -17.25 -9.81 10.30
C ILE A 963 -16.59 -9.80 11.70
N VAL A 964 -15.46 -10.49 11.86
CA VAL A 964 -14.58 -10.40 13.05
C VAL A 964 -13.13 -10.33 12.59
N ALA A 965 -12.35 -9.34 13.06
CA ALA A 965 -10.90 -9.31 12.85
C ALA A 965 -10.17 -9.95 14.03
N LEU A 966 -9.31 -10.94 13.74
CA LEU A 966 -8.39 -11.60 14.68
C LEU A 966 -6.97 -11.12 14.44
N GLY A 967 -6.23 -10.97 15.53
CA GLY A 967 -4.84 -10.50 15.51
C GLY A 967 -3.82 -11.62 15.60
N SER A 968 -2.57 -11.22 15.76
CA SER A 968 -1.42 -12.13 15.84
C SER A 968 -1.39 -13.02 17.10
N ALA A 969 -2.41 -13.02 17.96
CA ALA A 969 -2.59 -14.03 19.03
C ALA A 969 -2.50 -15.47 18.51
N LEU A 970 -2.76 -15.72 17.23
CA LEU A 970 -2.68 -17.06 16.64
C LEU A 970 -1.25 -17.62 16.45
N CYS A 971 -0.18 -16.81 16.50
CA CYS A 971 1.10 -17.16 15.86
C CYS A 971 2.30 -17.45 16.80
N ASP A 972 2.07 -17.57 18.10
CA ASP A 972 3.11 -17.67 19.14
C ASP A 972 4.16 -16.52 19.13
N SER A 973 3.84 -15.43 18.44
CA SER A 973 4.70 -14.29 18.09
C SER A 973 5.98 -14.66 17.31
N LEU A 974 5.96 -15.77 16.57
CA LEU A 974 7.06 -16.19 15.71
C LEU A 974 6.98 -15.50 14.34
N LEU A 975 5.87 -15.65 13.63
CA LEU A 975 5.61 -14.99 12.35
C LEU A 975 4.32 -14.17 12.43
N PRO A 976 4.32 -12.90 12.00
CA PRO A 976 3.13 -12.06 12.08
C PRO A 976 1.98 -12.58 11.21
N MET A 977 0.75 -12.37 11.70
CA MET A 977 -0.50 -12.79 11.04
C MET A 977 -1.70 -11.99 11.56
N GLY A 978 -2.66 -11.73 10.70
CA GLY A 978 -4.04 -11.41 11.08
C GLY A 978 -5.02 -12.27 10.27
N VAL A 979 -6.26 -12.37 10.71
CA VAL A 979 -7.32 -13.09 9.97
C VAL A 979 -8.64 -12.33 10.09
N VAL A 980 -9.36 -12.17 8.98
CA VAL A 980 -10.74 -11.66 9.00
C VAL A 980 -11.71 -12.81 8.79
N LEU A 981 -12.53 -13.12 9.80
CA LEU A 981 -13.59 -14.12 9.74
C LEU A 981 -14.92 -13.48 9.36
N TYR A 982 -15.71 -14.14 8.50
CA TYR A 982 -16.93 -13.55 7.94
C TYR A 982 -17.89 -14.59 7.36
N ARG A 983 -19.10 -14.15 6.96
CA ARG A 983 -20.11 -15.00 6.32
C ARG A 983 -20.01 -15.04 4.79
N ASP A 984 -20.39 -16.17 4.19
CA ASP A 984 -20.44 -16.39 2.73
C ASP A 984 -21.18 -15.30 1.96
N ASP A 985 -22.28 -14.77 2.52
CA ASP A 985 -23.13 -13.78 1.85
C ASP A 985 -22.43 -12.42 1.68
N LEU A 986 -21.38 -12.13 2.46
CA LEU A 986 -20.53 -10.97 2.25
C LEU A 986 -19.52 -11.21 1.13
N GLU A 987 -18.94 -12.41 1.01
CA GLU A 987 -18.01 -12.74 -0.08
C GLU A 987 -18.69 -12.58 -1.44
N GLN A 988 -19.91 -13.10 -1.58
CA GLN A 988 -20.68 -13.03 -2.82
C GLN A 988 -20.95 -11.57 -3.23
N ARG A 989 -21.35 -10.69 -2.30
CA ARG A 989 -21.60 -9.27 -2.59
C ARG A 989 -20.31 -8.50 -2.87
N ALA A 990 -19.23 -8.78 -2.14
CA ALA A 990 -17.93 -8.16 -2.38
C ALA A 990 -17.35 -8.56 -3.75
N GLY A 991 -17.51 -9.83 -4.14
CA GLY A 991 -17.09 -10.34 -5.44
C GLY A 991 -17.93 -9.80 -6.60
N GLN A 992 -19.23 -9.63 -6.43
CA GLN A 992 -20.09 -8.93 -7.40
C GLN A 992 -19.73 -7.45 -7.55
N ARG A 993 -19.34 -6.78 -6.46
CA ARG A 993 -19.04 -5.34 -6.47
C ARG A 993 -17.63 -5.02 -6.98
N GLN A 994 -16.60 -5.69 -6.47
CA GLN A 994 -15.18 -5.41 -6.77
C GLN A 994 -14.34 -6.71 -6.74
N PRO A 995 -14.46 -7.57 -7.76
CA PRO A 995 -13.88 -8.91 -7.75
C PRO A 995 -12.35 -8.92 -7.65
N ARG A 996 -11.66 -8.00 -8.34
CA ARG A 996 -10.19 -7.88 -8.26
C ARG A 996 -9.72 -7.48 -6.85
N ARG A 997 -10.45 -6.60 -6.14
CA ARG A 997 -10.10 -6.24 -4.75
C ARG A 997 -10.41 -7.35 -3.75
N LEU A 998 -11.47 -8.14 -3.97
CA LEU A 998 -11.71 -9.35 -3.19
C LEU A 998 -10.59 -10.39 -3.38
N ALA A 999 -10.04 -10.52 -4.59
CA ALA A 999 -8.90 -11.40 -4.85
C ALA A 999 -7.63 -10.94 -4.13
N ASP A 1000 -7.29 -9.64 -4.23
CA ASP A 1000 -6.17 -9.03 -3.48
C ASP A 1000 -6.23 -9.42 -1.98
N LEU A 1001 -7.42 -9.32 -1.39
CA LEU A 1001 -7.69 -9.65 0.01
C LEU A 1001 -7.66 -11.15 0.32
N ARG A 1002 -7.99 -12.02 -0.64
CA ARG A 1002 -8.08 -13.48 -0.44
C ARG A 1002 -6.73 -14.19 -0.48
N GLU A 1003 -5.74 -13.66 -1.19
CA GLU A 1003 -4.50 -14.38 -1.48
C GLU A 1003 -3.22 -13.74 -0.95
N ARG A 1004 -3.15 -12.40 -0.90
CA ARG A 1004 -1.87 -11.70 -0.71
C ARG A 1004 -1.20 -11.98 0.63
N GLY A 1005 -2.00 -12.09 1.70
CA GLY A 1005 -1.50 -12.41 3.04
C GLY A 1005 -1.22 -13.91 3.31
N ILE A 1006 -1.34 -14.82 2.34
CA ILE A 1006 -1.20 -16.28 2.61
C ILE A 1006 0.26 -16.64 2.89
N VAL A 1007 0.59 -16.86 4.17
CA VAL A 1007 1.88 -17.40 4.62
C VAL A 1007 1.67 -18.82 5.14
N GLN A 1008 2.05 -19.83 4.34
CA GLN A 1008 1.81 -21.24 4.73
C GLN A 1008 2.55 -21.65 6.00
N LEU A 1009 3.75 -21.11 6.27
CA LEU A 1009 4.47 -21.37 7.52
C LEU A 1009 3.76 -20.73 8.73
N GLY A 1010 3.26 -19.50 8.59
CA GLY A 1010 2.45 -18.86 9.62
C GLY A 1010 1.15 -19.62 9.91
N ALA A 1011 0.51 -20.16 8.87
CA ALA A 1011 -0.69 -20.99 9.02
C ALA A 1011 -0.41 -22.32 9.73
N HIS A 1012 0.74 -22.97 9.44
CA HIS A 1012 1.15 -24.18 10.16
C HIS A 1012 1.48 -23.87 11.64
N ILE A 1013 2.14 -22.75 11.94
CA ILE A 1013 2.36 -22.30 13.33
C ILE A 1013 1.02 -22.08 14.05
N ALA A 1014 0.06 -21.40 13.40
CA ALA A 1014 -1.26 -21.14 13.98
C ALA A 1014 -2.09 -22.42 14.22
N LEU A 1015 -2.01 -23.39 13.30
CA LEU A 1015 -2.61 -24.71 13.50
C LEU A 1015 -2.00 -25.45 14.70
N ASN A 1016 -0.68 -25.41 14.88
CA ASN A 1016 -0.02 -26.00 16.04
C ASN A 1016 -0.41 -25.27 17.34
N CYS A 1017 -0.46 -23.94 17.31
CA CYS A 1017 -0.86 -23.11 18.44
C CYS A 1017 -2.27 -23.46 18.92
N LEU A 1018 -3.27 -23.39 18.05
CA LEU A 1018 -4.67 -23.67 18.39
C LEU A 1018 -4.88 -25.12 18.88
N ARG A 1019 -4.21 -26.10 18.25
CA ARG A 1019 -4.29 -27.51 18.65
C ARG A 1019 -3.69 -27.77 20.03
N ALA A 1020 -2.57 -27.11 20.36
CA ALA A 1020 -1.99 -27.20 21.71
C ALA A 1020 -2.88 -26.52 22.76
N LEU A 1021 -3.44 -25.33 22.46
CA LEU A 1021 -4.34 -24.61 23.37
C LEU A 1021 -5.61 -25.40 23.71
N GLU A 1022 -6.15 -26.16 22.75
CA GLU A 1022 -7.27 -27.09 23.00
C GLU A 1022 -6.83 -28.33 23.81
N ARG A 1023 -5.75 -29.01 23.39
CA ARG A 1023 -5.25 -30.23 24.05
C ARG A 1023 -5.00 -30.03 25.54
N ASP A 1024 -4.51 -28.85 25.91
CA ASP A 1024 -4.05 -28.53 27.26
C ASP A 1024 -5.10 -27.75 28.10
N ASP A 1025 -6.31 -27.53 27.60
CA ASP A 1025 -7.35 -26.62 28.17
C ASP A 1025 -6.79 -25.25 28.59
N ALA A 1026 -5.94 -24.66 27.75
CA ALA A 1026 -5.25 -23.43 28.08
C ALA A 1026 -6.22 -22.26 28.28
N LEU A 1027 -7.38 -22.26 27.61
CA LEU A 1027 -8.42 -21.24 27.78
C LEU A 1027 -9.20 -21.42 29.10
N GLY A 1028 -9.45 -22.65 29.56
CA GLY A 1028 -10.01 -22.90 30.89
C GLY A 1028 -9.05 -22.47 32.00
N GLN A 1029 -7.77 -22.80 31.86
CA GLN A 1029 -6.71 -22.38 32.78
C GLN A 1029 -6.56 -20.85 32.80
N ALA A 1030 -6.53 -20.18 31.64
CA ALA A 1030 -6.41 -18.72 31.53
C ALA A 1030 -7.51 -17.97 32.29
N ARG A 1031 -8.77 -18.45 32.27
CA ARG A 1031 -9.85 -17.85 33.07
C ARG A 1031 -9.57 -17.96 34.57
N ALA A 1032 -9.13 -19.15 35.03
CA ALA A 1032 -8.88 -19.41 36.44
C ALA A 1032 -7.66 -18.63 36.99
N GLN A 1033 -6.62 -18.46 36.17
CA GLN A 1033 -5.43 -17.66 36.52
C GLN A 1033 -5.70 -16.16 36.40
N GLY A 1034 -6.47 -15.74 35.39
CA GLY A 1034 -6.91 -14.36 35.21
C GLY A 1034 -7.76 -13.85 36.37
N GLU A 1035 -8.73 -14.64 36.83
CA GLU A 1035 -9.52 -14.32 38.02
C GLU A 1035 -8.63 -14.26 39.28
N TYR A 1036 -7.72 -15.23 39.47
CA TYR A 1036 -6.77 -15.21 40.61
C TYR A 1036 -5.90 -13.95 40.61
N PHE A 1037 -5.35 -13.57 39.46
CA PHE A 1037 -4.53 -12.37 39.29
C PHE A 1037 -5.34 -11.10 39.52
N LYS A 1038 -6.56 -11.01 38.96
CA LYS A 1038 -7.48 -9.88 39.14
C LYS A 1038 -7.87 -9.67 40.60
N GLN A 1039 -8.17 -10.75 41.34
CA GLN A 1039 -8.42 -10.67 42.78
C GLN A 1039 -7.19 -10.21 43.57
N GLY A 1040 -5.98 -10.62 43.18
CA GLY A 1040 -4.74 -10.10 43.75
C GLY A 1040 -4.53 -8.60 43.51
N LEU A 1041 -4.83 -8.12 42.30
CA LEU A 1041 -4.77 -6.69 41.95
C LEU A 1041 -5.84 -5.88 42.71
N LEU A 1042 -7.06 -6.40 42.85
CA LEU A 1042 -8.14 -5.79 43.65
C LEU A 1042 -7.77 -5.73 45.15
N ALA A 1043 -7.08 -6.74 45.68
CA ALA A 1043 -6.57 -6.72 47.05
C ALA A 1043 -5.51 -5.62 47.25
N LEU A 1044 -4.63 -5.40 46.26
CA LEU A 1044 -3.68 -4.28 46.29
C LEU A 1044 -4.40 -2.92 46.15
N GLN A 1045 -5.47 -2.81 45.35
CA GLN A 1045 -6.30 -1.60 45.29
C GLN A 1045 -6.94 -1.26 46.65
N GLY A 1046 -7.37 -2.28 47.40
CA GLY A 1046 -7.90 -2.10 48.76
C GLY A 1046 -6.87 -1.66 49.80
N GLU A 1047 -5.58 -1.81 49.52
CA GLU A 1047 -4.47 -1.42 50.42
C GLU A 1047 -3.79 -0.12 50.01
N PHE A 1048 -3.65 0.15 48.71
CA PHE A 1048 -2.89 1.27 48.15
C PHE A 1048 -3.80 2.23 47.37
N PRO A 1049 -4.17 3.40 47.94
CA PRO A 1049 -4.97 4.43 47.25
C PRO A 1049 -4.34 4.99 45.97
N LEU A 1050 -3.06 4.68 45.70
CA LEU A 1050 -2.39 4.98 44.43
C LEU A 1050 -2.94 4.13 43.27
N ILE A 1051 -3.63 3.01 43.51
CA ILE A 1051 -4.42 2.32 42.47
C ILE A 1051 -5.84 2.90 42.48
N ARG A 1052 -6.23 3.52 41.37
CA ARG A 1052 -7.54 4.11 41.13
C ARG A 1052 -8.59 3.07 40.73
N GLU A 1053 -8.27 2.22 39.77
CA GLU A 1053 -9.19 1.23 39.17
C GLU A 1053 -8.41 -0.01 38.71
N VAL A 1054 -9.00 -1.21 38.87
CA VAL A 1054 -8.54 -2.46 38.25
C VAL A 1054 -9.65 -2.99 37.35
N ARG A 1055 -9.34 -3.19 36.06
CA ARG A 1055 -10.31 -3.56 35.01
C ARG A 1055 -9.72 -4.53 33.97
N GLY A 1056 -10.50 -4.89 32.96
CA GLY A 1056 -10.19 -5.94 31.98
C GLY A 1056 -10.74 -7.33 32.35
N GLU A 1057 -10.52 -8.31 31.47
CA GLU A 1057 -11.09 -9.66 31.53
C GLU A 1057 -10.08 -10.74 31.11
N GLY A 1058 -10.21 -11.95 31.69
CA GLY A 1058 -9.23 -13.03 31.51
C GLY A 1058 -7.84 -12.61 31.99
N LEU A 1059 -6.84 -12.79 31.13
CA LEU A 1059 -5.46 -12.34 31.37
C LEU A 1059 -5.15 -10.97 30.75
N LEU A 1060 -6.15 -10.29 30.18
CA LEU A 1060 -6.03 -8.90 29.71
C LEU A 1060 -6.52 -7.98 30.81
N LEU A 1061 -5.61 -7.56 31.69
CA LEU A 1061 -5.92 -6.79 32.90
C LEU A 1061 -5.21 -5.42 32.88
N THR A 1062 -5.87 -4.39 33.41
CA THR A 1062 -5.30 -3.03 33.49
C THR A 1062 -5.49 -2.42 34.88
N VAL A 1063 -4.41 -1.85 35.41
CA VAL A 1063 -4.32 -1.11 36.67
C VAL A 1063 -4.14 0.37 36.33
N GLN A 1064 -5.07 1.22 36.75
CA GLN A 1064 -4.91 2.68 36.64
C GLN A 1064 -4.38 3.26 37.94
N LEU A 1065 -3.40 4.16 37.84
CA LEU A 1065 -2.82 4.88 38.97
C LEU A 1065 -3.56 6.21 39.21
N ASP A 1066 -3.67 6.66 40.46
CA ASP A 1066 -4.11 8.03 40.76
C ASP A 1066 -2.90 8.97 40.89
N LEU A 1067 -2.72 9.83 39.88
CA LEU A 1067 -1.64 10.81 39.78
C LEU A 1067 -2.13 12.25 40.03
N ALA A 1068 -3.38 12.43 40.47
CA ALA A 1068 -3.99 13.75 40.64
C ALA A 1068 -3.22 14.63 41.65
N GLY A 1069 -2.93 15.86 41.26
CA GLY A 1069 -2.18 16.83 42.08
C GLY A 1069 -0.67 16.59 42.15
N THR A 1070 -0.13 15.66 41.36
CA THR A 1070 1.33 15.54 41.14
C THR A 1070 1.84 16.63 40.18
N PRO A 1071 3.16 16.87 40.07
CA PRO A 1071 3.69 17.74 39.02
C PRO A 1071 3.34 17.20 37.64
N ALA A 1072 2.91 18.05 36.70
CA ALA A 1072 2.34 17.61 35.42
C ALA A 1072 3.26 16.78 34.49
N PHE A 1073 4.58 16.70 34.78
CA PHE A 1073 5.46 15.71 34.15
C PHE A 1073 5.20 14.28 34.69
N VAL A 1074 5.04 14.15 36.00
CA VAL A 1074 4.74 12.87 36.69
C VAL A 1074 3.42 12.33 36.16
N GLU A 1075 2.36 13.15 36.18
CA GLU A 1075 1.04 12.82 35.63
C GLU A 1075 1.09 12.25 34.19
N ARG A 1076 1.98 12.77 33.33
CA ARG A 1076 2.12 12.34 31.93
C ARG A 1076 3.13 11.21 31.67
N SER A 1077 3.99 10.86 32.63
CA SER A 1077 5.14 9.97 32.38
C SER A 1077 5.40 8.93 33.47
N PHE A 1078 4.66 8.94 34.58
CA PHE A 1078 4.94 8.06 35.71
C PHE A 1078 4.72 6.58 35.41
N GLY A 1079 3.75 6.18 34.57
CA GLY A 1079 3.56 4.77 34.21
C GLY A 1079 4.81 4.14 33.59
N TYR A 1080 5.53 4.86 32.73
CA TYR A 1080 6.79 4.38 32.15
C TYR A 1080 7.94 4.33 33.17
N LEU A 1081 8.02 5.30 34.08
CA LEU A 1081 9.01 5.29 35.17
C LEU A 1081 8.75 4.14 36.16
N PHE A 1082 7.49 3.93 36.51
CA PHE A 1082 7.02 2.87 37.39
C PHE A 1082 7.22 1.49 36.76
N TRP A 1083 6.85 1.29 35.49
CA TRP A 1083 7.19 0.06 34.75
C TRP A 1083 8.71 -0.19 34.72
N GLY A 1084 9.52 0.84 34.46
CA GLY A 1084 10.97 0.70 34.52
C GLY A 1084 11.47 0.27 35.91
N HIS A 1085 10.83 0.75 36.98
CA HIS A 1085 11.09 0.29 38.34
C HIS A 1085 10.70 -1.18 38.56
N LEU A 1086 9.51 -1.60 38.10
CA LEU A 1086 9.05 -2.99 38.15
C LEU A 1086 10.04 -3.94 37.43
N LEU A 1087 10.56 -3.53 36.27
CA LEU A 1087 11.55 -4.28 35.49
C LEU A 1087 12.91 -4.41 36.18
N ARG A 1088 13.32 -3.40 36.97
CA ARG A 1088 14.64 -3.36 37.61
C ARG A 1088 14.72 -4.07 38.96
N ASP A 1089 13.60 -4.54 39.51
CA ASP A 1089 13.53 -5.18 40.83
C ASP A 1089 14.53 -6.36 40.99
N PRO A 1090 15.45 -6.31 41.98
CA PRO A 1090 16.45 -7.36 42.19
C PRO A 1090 15.85 -8.69 42.71
N GLN A 1091 14.59 -8.73 43.13
CA GLN A 1091 13.90 -9.95 43.58
C GLN A 1091 13.18 -10.69 42.42
N GLY A 1092 13.31 -10.19 41.19
CA GLY A 1092 12.60 -10.68 40.00
C GLY A 1092 11.86 -9.52 39.35
N GLY A 1093 12.25 -9.16 38.13
CA GLY A 1093 11.67 -8.03 37.42
C GLY A 1093 10.38 -8.41 36.69
N VAL A 1094 9.52 -7.44 36.42
CA VAL A 1094 8.30 -7.63 35.62
C VAL A 1094 8.30 -6.65 34.45
N ALA A 1095 8.12 -7.18 33.24
CA ALA A 1095 7.78 -6.35 32.09
C ALA A 1095 6.26 -6.26 31.97
N ALA A 1096 5.69 -5.06 32.07
CA ALA A 1096 4.26 -4.78 31.84
C ALA A 1096 4.12 -3.71 30.74
N ALA A 1097 2.97 -3.62 30.09
CA ALA A 1097 2.71 -2.55 29.12
C ALA A 1097 2.24 -1.27 29.83
N VAL A 1098 2.61 -0.11 29.29
CA VAL A 1098 1.94 1.17 29.58
C VAL A 1098 0.93 1.41 28.46
N CYS A 1099 -0.32 1.78 28.79
CA CYS A 1099 -1.32 2.08 27.76
C CYS A 1099 -0.92 3.38 27.02
N PRO A 1100 -0.82 3.38 25.69
CA PRO A 1100 -0.06 4.41 24.97
C PRO A 1100 -0.77 5.78 24.90
N ILE A 1101 -2.09 5.83 25.18
CA ILE A 1101 -2.90 7.05 25.36
C ILE A 1101 -3.00 7.44 26.84
N TYR A 1102 -2.96 6.45 27.75
CA TYR A 1102 -3.21 6.60 29.18
C TYR A 1102 -1.96 6.19 29.96
N ASN A 1103 -1.00 7.12 30.07
CA ASN A 1103 0.31 6.89 30.70
C ASN A 1103 0.26 6.72 32.23
N ASP A 1104 -0.93 6.77 32.82
CA ASP A 1104 -1.26 6.38 34.19
C ASP A 1104 -1.74 4.92 34.31
N CYS A 1105 -1.94 4.23 33.19
CA CYS A 1105 -2.48 2.87 33.12
C CYS A 1105 -1.40 1.85 32.74
N LEU A 1106 -1.28 0.81 33.57
CA LEU A 1106 -0.40 -0.35 33.38
C LEU A 1106 -1.25 -1.55 32.98
N ARG A 1107 -1.02 -2.09 31.77
CA ARG A 1107 -1.66 -3.31 31.28
C ARG A 1107 -0.73 -4.51 31.50
N TYR A 1108 -1.28 -5.54 32.14
CA TYR A 1108 -0.68 -6.86 32.20
C TYR A 1108 -1.36 -7.74 31.15
N LEU A 1109 -0.55 -8.37 30.30
CA LEU A 1109 -1.02 -9.26 29.24
C LEU A 1109 -0.07 -10.47 29.08
N PRO A 1110 0.07 -11.31 30.13
CA PRO A 1110 0.94 -12.49 30.09
C PRO A 1110 0.38 -13.61 29.19
N PRO A 1111 1.24 -14.57 28.78
CA PRO A 1111 0.81 -15.80 28.14
C PRO A 1111 -0.22 -16.61 28.96
N LEU A 1112 -1.02 -17.43 28.27
CA LEU A 1112 -2.13 -18.19 28.85
C LEU A 1112 -1.67 -19.29 29.83
N ASN A 1113 -0.44 -19.76 29.69
CA ASN A 1113 0.20 -20.75 30.58
C ASN A 1113 0.92 -20.12 31.79
N ILE A 1114 0.56 -18.89 32.18
CA ILE A 1114 1.09 -18.27 33.40
C ILE A 1114 0.72 -19.07 34.67
N ASP A 1115 1.74 -19.40 35.45
CA ASP A 1115 1.59 -20.10 36.72
C ASP A 1115 1.33 -19.13 37.89
N ARG A 1116 0.84 -19.67 39.02
CA ARG A 1116 0.54 -18.83 40.20
C ARG A 1116 1.78 -18.23 40.87
N ALA A 1117 2.94 -18.87 40.80
CA ALA A 1117 4.16 -18.32 41.39
C ALA A 1117 4.68 -17.12 40.58
N ALA A 1118 4.45 -17.09 39.27
CA ALA A 1118 4.65 -15.90 38.44
C ALA A 1118 3.67 -14.78 38.84
N ILE A 1119 2.36 -15.08 38.99
CA ILE A 1119 1.35 -14.11 39.47
C ILE A 1119 1.70 -13.56 40.86
N ASP A 1120 2.03 -14.42 41.81
CA ASP A 1120 2.41 -14.04 43.17
C ASP A 1120 3.68 -13.17 43.18
N LEU A 1121 4.65 -13.45 42.29
CA LEU A 1121 5.85 -12.61 42.13
C LEU A 1121 5.51 -11.25 41.50
N ILE A 1122 4.60 -11.18 40.52
CA ILE A 1122 4.12 -9.91 39.94
C ILE A 1122 3.41 -9.07 41.00
N LEU A 1123 2.52 -9.69 41.79
CA LEU A 1123 1.80 -9.01 42.88
C LEU A 1123 2.77 -8.52 43.97
N ALA A 1124 3.79 -9.31 44.31
CA ALA A 1124 4.83 -8.90 45.26
C ALA A 1124 5.73 -7.76 44.73
N ASN A 1125 6.10 -7.80 43.45
CA ASN A 1125 6.85 -6.75 42.74
C ASN A 1125 6.06 -5.44 42.70
N LEU A 1126 4.80 -5.49 42.27
CA LEU A 1126 3.88 -4.35 42.30
C LEU A 1126 3.72 -3.80 43.72
N ARG A 1127 3.52 -4.64 44.73
CA ARG A 1127 3.44 -4.24 46.15
C ARG A 1127 4.72 -3.52 46.62
N ARG A 1128 5.91 -4.01 46.26
CA ARG A 1128 7.20 -3.35 46.58
C ARG A 1128 7.31 -1.95 45.95
N ALA A 1129 6.84 -1.79 44.71
CA ALA A 1129 6.81 -0.49 44.03
C ALA A 1129 5.78 0.48 44.65
N LEU A 1130 4.58 -0.01 44.98
CA LEU A 1130 3.53 0.79 45.65
C LEU A 1130 3.96 1.27 47.04
N LEU A 1131 4.69 0.44 47.81
CA LEU A 1131 5.24 0.82 49.12
C LEU A 1131 6.26 1.97 49.06
N ARG A 1132 6.99 2.11 47.95
CA ARG A 1132 7.87 3.28 47.70
C ARG A 1132 7.09 4.55 47.33
N GLY A 1133 5.87 4.38 46.80
CA GLY A 1133 5.06 5.46 46.26
C GLY A 1133 5.74 6.22 45.12
N ILE A 1134 5.14 7.35 44.73
CA ILE A 1134 5.62 8.18 43.63
C ILE A 1134 7.04 8.71 43.89
N ASP A 1135 7.27 9.28 45.08
CA ASP A 1135 8.56 9.90 45.42
C ASP A 1135 9.72 8.88 45.42
N GLY A 1136 9.52 7.68 45.99
CA GLY A 1136 10.54 6.64 46.09
C GLY A 1136 10.78 5.83 44.80
N VAL A 1137 9.90 5.96 43.81
CA VAL A 1137 10.12 5.48 42.43
C VAL A 1137 10.86 6.53 41.61
N LEU A 1138 10.55 7.82 41.78
CA LEU A 1138 11.29 8.92 41.14
C LEU A 1138 12.75 8.94 41.57
N ASP A 1139 13.05 8.72 42.86
CA ASP A 1139 14.43 8.74 43.37
C ASP A 1139 15.27 7.54 42.89
N GLU A 1140 14.68 6.34 42.78
CA GLU A 1140 15.36 5.18 42.18
C GLU A 1140 15.55 5.36 40.66
N CYS A 1141 14.58 5.91 39.93
CA CYS A 1141 14.77 6.27 38.53
C CYS A 1141 15.87 7.33 38.36
N ALA A 1142 15.97 8.27 39.30
CA ALA A 1142 17.03 9.26 39.32
C ALA A 1142 18.40 8.62 39.58
N GLU A 1143 18.53 7.75 40.60
CA GLU A 1143 19.76 7.01 40.89
C GLU A 1143 20.19 6.15 39.69
N TYR A 1144 19.26 5.40 39.07
CA TYR A 1144 19.53 4.59 37.89
C TYR A 1144 20.13 5.41 36.74
N ASN A 1145 19.52 6.54 36.37
CA ASN A 1145 20.05 7.39 35.30
C ASN A 1145 21.41 8.02 35.68
N ARG A 1146 21.61 8.34 36.98
CA ARG A 1146 22.92 8.74 37.52
C ARG A 1146 23.99 7.66 37.30
N THR A 1147 23.67 6.36 37.43
CA THR A 1147 24.62 5.26 37.13
C THR A 1147 24.95 5.10 35.64
N LEU A 1148 24.05 5.53 34.74
CA LEU A 1148 24.30 5.56 33.30
C LEU A 1148 25.12 6.78 32.85
N GLY A 1149 25.41 7.72 33.76
CA GLY A 1149 26.07 8.99 33.47
C GLY A 1149 25.13 10.12 33.03
N ASP A 1150 23.82 9.88 32.96
CA ASP A 1150 22.82 10.92 32.70
C ASP A 1150 22.43 11.62 34.01
N THR A 1151 23.31 12.53 34.44
CA THR A 1151 23.09 13.39 35.60
C THR A 1151 21.95 14.37 35.40
N ARG A 1152 21.65 14.78 34.15
CA ARG A 1152 20.58 15.75 33.87
C ARG A 1152 19.21 15.16 34.15
N THR A 1153 18.93 13.98 33.58
CA THR A 1153 17.69 13.24 33.84
C THR A 1153 17.58 12.90 35.32
N ALA A 1154 18.69 12.48 35.96
CA ALA A 1154 18.72 12.19 37.37
C ALA A 1154 18.36 13.40 38.26
N ASP A 1155 18.94 14.56 38.00
CA ASP A 1155 18.74 15.76 38.82
C ASP A 1155 17.36 16.39 38.58
N PHE A 1156 16.81 16.28 37.36
CA PHE A 1156 15.42 16.64 37.08
C PHE A 1156 14.43 15.74 37.82
N LEU A 1157 14.56 14.40 37.72
CA LEU A 1157 13.67 13.46 38.40
C LEU A 1157 13.72 13.62 39.93
N ALA A 1158 14.92 13.78 40.50
CA ALA A 1158 15.08 14.12 41.91
C ALA A 1158 14.59 15.54 42.24
N GLY A 1159 14.50 16.45 41.26
CA GLY A 1159 13.93 17.79 41.36
C GLY A 1159 12.42 17.81 41.57
N LEU A 1160 11.69 16.85 40.98
CA LEU A 1160 10.23 16.72 41.08
C LEU A 1160 9.75 16.34 42.50
N ILE A 1161 10.61 15.72 43.31
CA ILE A 1161 10.29 15.31 44.68
C ILE A 1161 10.15 16.55 45.58
N PRO A 1162 9.00 16.77 46.26
CA PRO A 1162 8.78 17.96 47.07
C PRO A 1162 9.83 18.15 48.18
N ALA A 1163 10.34 19.38 48.34
CA ALA A 1163 11.43 19.67 49.28
C ALA A 1163 11.15 19.28 50.75
N LYS A 1164 9.88 19.23 51.17
CA LYS A 1164 9.46 18.75 52.51
C LYS A 1164 9.55 17.23 52.69
N LYS A 1165 9.74 16.46 51.62
CA LYS A 1165 9.88 15.00 51.61
C LYS A 1165 11.30 14.51 51.30
N LYS A 1166 12.22 15.39 50.84
CA LYS A 1166 13.60 14.97 50.53
C LYS A 1166 14.31 14.50 51.81
N GLY A 1167 14.81 13.26 51.80
CA GLY A 1167 15.36 12.60 52.98
C GLY A 1167 14.34 11.94 53.91
N ALA A 1168 13.04 11.97 53.59
CA ALA A 1168 12.00 11.22 54.30
C ALA A 1168 11.75 9.86 53.61
N THR A 1169 12.75 8.99 53.64
CA THR A 1169 12.58 7.57 53.28
C THR A 1169 11.73 6.86 54.33
N LEU A 1170 10.78 6.04 53.88
CA LEU A 1170 10.15 4.98 54.67
C LEU A 1170 11.09 3.77 54.83
#